data_AF-A0AA88GQN1-F1
#
_entry.id   AF-A0AA88GQN1-F1
#
_cell.length_a   1.000
_cell.length_b   1.000
_cell.length_c   1.000
_cell.angle_alpha   90.00
_cell.angle_beta   90.00
_cell.angle_gamma   90.00
#
_symmetry.space_group_name_H-M   'P 1'
#
loop_
_entity.id
_entity.type
_entity.pdbx_description
1 polymer ?
#
loop_
_entity_poly.entity_id
_entity_poly.type
_entity_poly.pdbx_seq_one_letter_code
_entity_poly.pdbx_strand_id
1 'polypeptide(L)'
;MTRVIPEPQEKISQKYTLNNNSSDKLPSGSDINNEESKFSKPKVSISEQLERLPISLKLILIVIFTFLSLVVFACILISNSVVELQSSMLISNISVMTNLLNNLIHCSQSERGASQLYLGANGTQHYEIMMEKRSDTNVALEEFLSKRRQILNTLQTNSLAFSQILSALQVVDEYIADLPYWRERILKLHLAQQPILAFNFFTDWNSYMIDSIMLIAGLSSDSTFFTIQSSFNTLTSMKEFTGQKRALGSAALTSHAMPAENFKLFVQNQAKISQYQHYLQVKDVAFIWDTFTKTVLRSQSYSVSLEIEDYLVSNYGSQNLTKYSGSVWFGNMTLHINNMRQVELYISKISQQYSSQLYQRSIGVMLAYIVSSVIAIGLSVFTSIIFARSIASPYQKIVELQNLQELYKSFIPAHVLLQIEGREAHAEEGNTPEPTEMRESVRNSKQIRKSADSLSSYHFLNSRKISSNHGKFDLASKFSLYLEKKKISMVQVRIQGLSSMMNDSQPSDIVNLLQDIFEKIQQSTRSTSSLMEHTEDECITIAFNASKEQLHHEDRSLKMCLDLRKKLTEIQSTKWTTNIQQSPCLARAATTIVFRFAALSRMSFCGNIGTTEVRSFKIMGSIHDHLTRMTDYGSQMQVGVVCDESVYKNALRLFHTRFIGYVECLEDDQSTVSHEIYEIGASLQVNQDEWLYELSQKQKNERWQEYNAAAQHYVSNNFELALMAFQEYATKYPEDLPTKYMLELCNLCLSRNEQLNNREL
;
A
#
# COMPACT_ATOMS: atom_id res chain seq x y z
N MET A 1 34.37 -46.66 25.62
CA MET A 1 33.08 -47.33 25.40
C MET A 1 32.14 -46.34 24.72
N THR A 2 31.96 -46.52 23.42
CA THR A 2 31.21 -45.64 22.52
C THR A 2 29.74 -46.07 22.49
N ARG A 3 28.81 -45.17 22.76
CA ARG A 3 27.40 -45.32 22.36
C ARG A 3 26.89 -43.99 21.79
N VAL A 4 26.65 -44.07 20.49
CA VAL A 4 25.99 -43.09 19.62
C VAL A 4 24.48 -43.36 19.72
N ILE A 5 23.66 -42.30 19.80
CA ILE A 5 22.20 -42.35 19.61
C ILE A 5 21.86 -41.32 18.53
N PRO A 6 21.16 -41.69 17.44
CA PRO A 6 20.72 -40.75 16.40
C PRO A 6 19.24 -40.34 16.54
N GLU A 7 18.90 -39.24 15.85
CA GLU A 7 17.59 -38.61 15.64
C GLU A 7 16.52 -39.54 15.03
N PRO A 8 15.22 -39.15 15.08
CA PRO A 8 14.20 -39.65 14.16
C PRO A 8 13.65 -38.55 13.23
N GLN A 9 13.62 -38.85 11.93
CA GLN A 9 12.78 -38.21 10.90
C GLN A 9 11.60 -39.12 10.50
N GLU A 10 10.54 -38.45 10.05
CA GLU A 10 9.22 -38.92 9.60
C GLU A 10 9.21 -39.97 8.47
N LYS A 11 8.14 -40.79 8.41
CA LYS A 11 7.26 -40.93 7.21
C LYS A 11 6.05 -41.87 7.41
N ILE A 12 4.87 -41.30 7.17
CA ILE A 12 3.75 -41.74 6.31
C ILE A 12 3.66 -43.23 5.93
N SER A 13 2.49 -43.85 6.13
CA SER A 13 1.94 -44.87 5.21
C SER A 13 0.42 -45.04 5.37
N GLN A 14 -0.29 -44.86 4.26
CA GLN A 14 -1.68 -45.23 4.01
C GLN A 14 -1.86 -46.76 3.97
N LYS A 15 -3.04 -47.27 4.32
CA LYS A 15 -3.51 -48.58 3.85
C LYS A 15 -5.03 -48.61 3.65
N TYR A 16 -5.41 -48.72 2.38
CA TYR A 16 -6.67 -49.27 1.89
C TYR A 16 -6.79 -50.74 2.29
N THR A 17 -7.99 -51.21 2.63
CA THR A 17 -8.44 -52.59 2.36
C THR A 17 -9.95 -52.61 2.16
N LEU A 18 -10.36 -53.10 0.98
CA LEU A 18 -11.71 -53.54 0.60
C LEU A 18 -11.73 -55.07 0.68
N ASN A 19 -12.77 -55.68 1.24
CA ASN A 19 -13.65 -56.63 0.52
C ASN A 19 -14.69 -57.31 1.44
N ASN A 20 -15.94 -57.31 0.94
CA ASN A 20 -16.95 -58.39 0.86
C ASN A 20 -17.38 -59.13 2.17
N ASN A 21 -18.66 -59.46 2.43
CA ASN A 21 -19.82 -59.64 1.56
C ASN A 21 -21.13 -59.77 2.39
N SER A 22 -22.25 -59.55 1.69
CA SER A 22 -23.58 -60.19 1.77
C SER A 22 -24.58 -59.95 2.93
N SER A 23 -25.72 -59.37 2.51
CA SER A 23 -27.14 -59.73 2.78
C SER A 23 -27.69 -59.66 4.21
N ASP A 24 -28.59 -58.72 4.50
CA ASP A 24 -30.05 -58.91 4.40
C ASP A 24 -30.87 -57.75 5.04
N LYS A 25 -31.96 -57.39 4.35
CA LYS A 25 -33.27 -56.89 4.83
C LYS A 25 -33.46 -55.50 5.51
N LEU A 26 -34.31 -54.71 4.84
CA LEU A 26 -35.17 -53.56 5.25
C LEU A 26 -36.05 -53.82 6.51
N PRO A 27 -36.92 -52.88 6.98
CA PRO A 27 -36.74 -51.46 7.36
C PRO A 27 -37.57 -51.07 8.63
N SER A 28 -37.33 -49.91 9.26
CA SER A 28 -38.34 -49.12 10.04
C SER A 28 -37.65 -47.91 10.66
N GLY A 29 -37.99 -46.67 10.32
CA GLY A 29 -39.12 -45.92 10.91
C GLY A 29 -38.51 -44.70 11.63
N SER A 30 -38.58 -43.52 11.01
CA SER A 30 -39.39 -42.36 11.43
C SER A 30 -38.73 -41.52 12.52
N ASP A 31 -38.37 -40.27 12.16
CA ASP A 31 -38.63 -39.01 12.88
C ASP A 31 -37.76 -37.90 12.26
N ILE A 32 -38.28 -37.19 11.26
CA ILE A 32 -38.97 -35.88 11.35
C ILE A 32 -37.99 -34.72 11.67
N ASN A 33 -37.63 -34.03 10.58
CA ASN A 33 -37.56 -32.58 10.38
C ASN A 33 -37.22 -31.66 11.56
N ASN A 34 -36.14 -30.90 11.39
CA ASN A 34 -36.17 -29.45 11.61
C ASN A 34 -35.12 -28.77 10.71
N GLU A 35 -35.60 -28.23 9.58
CA GLU A 35 -34.92 -27.20 8.81
C GLU A 35 -35.08 -25.86 9.54
N GLU A 36 -33.96 -25.25 9.97
CA GLU A 36 -33.90 -23.81 10.21
C GLU A 36 -32.91 -23.19 9.23
N SER A 37 -33.47 -22.46 8.26
CA SER A 37 -32.79 -21.61 7.30
C SER A 37 -32.04 -20.47 7.99
N LYS A 38 -30.70 -20.55 8.07
CA LYS A 38 -29.86 -19.38 8.35
C LYS A 38 -29.50 -18.66 7.05
N PHE A 39 -30.14 -17.51 6.83
CA PHE A 39 -29.70 -16.49 5.88
C PHE A 39 -28.24 -16.08 6.19
N SER A 40 -27.30 -16.53 5.37
CA SER A 40 -25.93 -16.04 5.40
C SER A 40 -25.84 -14.70 4.64
N LYS A 41 -25.59 -13.60 5.36
CA LYS A 41 -25.12 -12.35 4.76
C LYS A 41 -23.82 -12.62 3.97
N PRO A 42 -23.62 -12.01 2.79
CA PRO A 42 -22.40 -12.25 2.01
C PRO A 42 -21.19 -11.73 2.79
N LYS A 43 -20.18 -12.60 2.99
CA LYS A 43 -18.86 -12.20 3.47
C LYS A 43 -18.25 -11.26 2.44
N VAL A 44 -18.26 -9.96 2.72
CA VAL A 44 -17.52 -8.98 1.91
C VAL A 44 -16.05 -9.39 1.89
N SER A 45 -15.51 -9.61 0.70
CA SER A 45 -14.10 -9.98 0.53
C SER A 45 -13.22 -8.82 0.98
N ILE A 46 -12.14 -9.11 1.71
CA ILE A 46 -11.15 -8.12 2.16
C ILE A 46 -10.63 -7.29 0.98
N SER A 47 -10.58 -7.88 -0.23
CA SER A 47 -10.21 -7.21 -1.48
C SER A 47 -11.15 -6.05 -1.85
N GLU A 48 -12.47 -6.21 -1.76
CA GLU A 48 -13.44 -5.16 -2.06
C GLU A 48 -13.37 -4.00 -1.07
N GLN A 49 -13.03 -4.29 0.19
CA GLN A 49 -12.84 -3.25 1.20
C GLN A 49 -11.55 -2.46 0.96
N LEU A 50 -10.47 -3.13 0.55
CA LEU A 50 -9.22 -2.47 0.17
C LEU A 50 -9.39 -1.61 -1.09
N GLU A 51 -10.17 -2.03 -2.08
CA GLU A 51 -10.39 -1.24 -3.30
C GLU A 51 -11.02 0.13 -3.02
N ARG A 52 -11.96 0.20 -2.07
CA ARG A 52 -12.66 1.44 -1.68
C ARG A 52 -11.81 2.45 -0.90
N LEU A 53 -10.61 2.07 -0.46
CA LEU A 53 -9.74 2.98 0.28
C LEU A 53 -9.07 4.00 -0.66
N PRO A 54 -8.97 5.27 -0.24
CA PRO A 54 -8.24 6.28 -1.01
C PRO A 54 -6.77 5.87 -1.14
N ILE A 55 -6.17 6.19 -2.28
CA ILE A 55 -4.80 5.77 -2.62
C ILE A 55 -3.78 6.25 -1.57
N SER A 56 -4.01 7.40 -0.95
CA SER A 56 -3.20 7.91 0.18
C SER A 56 -3.18 6.96 1.38
N LEU A 57 -4.32 6.36 1.74
CA LEU A 57 -4.40 5.41 2.85
C LEU A 57 -3.73 4.07 2.50
N LYS A 58 -3.85 3.61 1.24
CA LYS A 58 -3.16 2.39 0.77
C LYS A 58 -1.64 2.54 0.87
N LEU A 59 -1.10 3.69 0.46
CA LEU A 59 0.33 4.01 0.59
C LEU A 59 0.78 4.06 2.06
N ILE A 60 0.00 4.70 2.94
CA ILE A 60 0.29 4.75 4.37
C ILE A 60 0.27 3.34 4.97
N LEU A 61 -0.68 2.49 4.60
CA LEU A 61 -0.79 1.12 5.10
C LEU A 61 0.45 0.28 4.75
N ILE A 62 0.97 0.41 3.52
CA ILE A 62 2.20 -0.26 3.08
C ILE A 62 3.39 0.18 3.94
N VAL A 63 3.53 1.49 4.19
CA VAL A 63 4.60 2.05 5.03
C VAL A 63 4.48 1.59 6.49
N ILE A 64 3.25 1.54 7.03
CA ILE A 64 3.02 1.04 8.40
C ILE A 64 3.42 -0.43 8.51
N PHE A 65 3.07 -1.25 7.53
CA PHE A 65 3.37 -2.68 7.57
C PHE A 65 4.88 -2.95 7.48
N THR A 66 5.61 -2.24 6.61
CA THR A 66 7.07 -2.36 6.53
C THR A 66 7.75 -1.84 7.80
N PHE A 67 7.28 -0.72 8.36
CA PHE A 67 7.78 -0.19 9.62
C PHE A 67 7.54 -1.14 10.79
N LEU A 68 6.36 -1.76 10.87
CA LEU A 68 6.02 -2.71 11.93
C LEU A 68 6.99 -3.89 11.95
N SER A 69 7.36 -4.41 10.77
CA SER A 69 8.34 -5.50 10.69
C SER A 69 9.72 -5.09 11.26
N LEU A 70 10.20 -3.89 10.93
CA LEU A 70 11.48 -3.37 11.44
C LEU A 70 11.44 -3.19 12.95
N VAL A 71 10.33 -2.68 13.50
CA VAL A 71 10.17 -2.53 14.95
C VAL A 71 10.20 -3.89 15.65
N VAL A 72 9.50 -4.89 15.12
CA VAL A 72 9.51 -6.24 15.69
C VAL A 72 10.94 -6.82 15.70
N PHE A 73 11.67 -6.72 14.59
CA PHE A 73 13.07 -7.16 14.53
C PHE A 73 13.97 -6.40 15.52
N ALA A 74 13.82 -5.07 15.62
CA ALA A 74 14.56 -4.27 16.58
C ALA A 74 14.27 -4.71 18.03
N CYS A 75 13.00 -4.95 18.37
CA CYS A 75 12.60 -5.45 19.68
C CYS A 75 13.20 -6.82 19.98
N ILE A 76 13.21 -7.75 19.02
CA ILE A 76 13.82 -9.08 19.19
C ILE A 76 15.33 -8.96 19.44
N LEU A 77 16.04 -8.18 18.62
CA LEU A 77 17.50 -7.98 18.76
C LEU A 77 17.86 -7.33 20.11
N ILE A 78 17.11 -6.30 20.51
CA ILE A 78 17.31 -5.61 21.79
C ILE A 78 16.98 -6.57 22.95
N SER A 79 15.90 -7.33 22.88
CA SER A 79 15.53 -8.31 23.92
C SER A 79 16.62 -9.37 24.10
N ASN A 80 17.13 -9.93 23.00
CA ASN A 80 18.22 -10.90 23.06
C ASN A 80 19.49 -10.28 23.65
N SER A 81 19.80 -9.04 23.27
CA SER A 81 20.95 -8.31 23.81
C SER A 81 20.81 -7.98 25.30
N VAL A 82 19.58 -7.72 25.79
CA VAL A 82 19.30 -7.53 27.21
C VAL A 82 19.54 -8.84 27.99
N VAL A 83 19.13 -9.99 27.45
CA VAL A 83 19.41 -11.30 28.07
C VAL A 83 20.92 -11.56 28.13
N GLU A 84 21.66 -11.27 27.06
CA GLU A 84 23.13 -11.37 27.07
C GLU A 84 23.76 -10.44 28.11
N LEU A 85 23.28 -9.21 28.22
CA LEU A 85 23.76 -8.24 29.21
C LEU A 85 23.49 -8.70 30.66
N GLN A 86 22.32 -9.29 30.91
CA GLN A 86 22.01 -9.88 32.22
C GLN A 86 22.93 -11.07 32.52
N SER A 87 23.19 -11.93 31.53
CA SER A 87 24.12 -13.06 31.68
C SER A 87 25.55 -12.61 32.00
N SER A 88 26.04 -11.54 31.36
CA SER A 88 27.38 -11.00 31.62
C SER A 88 27.49 -10.29 32.97
N MET A 89 26.42 -9.64 33.45
CA MET A 89 26.34 -9.15 34.83
C MET A 89 26.43 -10.29 35.85
N LEU A 90 25.69 -11.38 35.62
CA LEU A 90 25.74 -12.57 36.47
C LEU A 90 27.16 -13.18 36.51
N ILE A 91 27.83 -13.29 35.37
CA ILE A 91 29.22 -13.76 35.27
C ILE A 91 30.18 -12.84 36.05
N SER A 92 30.00 -11.52 35.97
CA SER A 92 30.78 -10.54 36.74
C SER A 92 30.62 -10.75 38.25
N ASN A 93 29.38 -10.89 38.71
CA ASN A 93 29.07 -11.15 40.11
C ASN A 93 29.63 -12.49 40.62
N ILE A 94 29.54 -13.55 39.80
CA ILE A 94 30.16 -14.84 40.08
C ILE A 94 31.67 -14.66 40.26
N SER A 95 32.34 -13.98 39.32
CA SER A 95 33.79 -13.75 39.40
C SER A 95 34.19 -13.03 40.67
N VAL A 96 33.41 -12.04 41.12
CA VAL A 96 33.69 -11.33 42.38
C VAL A 96 33.51 -12.26 43.58
N MET A 97 32.42 -13.03 43.62
CA MET A 97 32.14 -13.97 44.71
C MET A 97 33.22 -15.05 44.84
N THR A 98 33.60 -15.69 43.73
CA THR A 98 34.60 -16.76 43.75
C THR A 98 36.00 -16.23 44.12
N ASN A 99 36.35 -15.02 43.69
CA ASN A 99 37.59 -14.35 44.11
C ASN A 99 37.62 -14.08 45.62
N LEU A 100 36.51 -13.61 46.21
CA LEU A 100 36.41 -13.37 47.66
C LEU A 100 36.51 -14.68 48.45
N LEU A 101 35.79 -15.72 48.03
CA LEU A 101 35.90 -17.06 48.64
C LEU A 101 37.33 -17.60 48.57
N ASN A 102 38.01 -17.45 47.42
CA ASN A 102 39.39 -17.92 47.30
C ASN A 102 40.37 -17.14 48.19
N ASN A 103 40.15 -15.84 48.39
CA ASN A 103 40.93 -15.07 49.37
C ASN A 103 40.69 -15.56 50.79
N LEU A 104 39.43 -15.82 51.17
CA LEU A 104 39.08 -16.37 52.48
C LEU A 104 39.71 -17.76 52.70
N ILE A 105 39.65 -18.65 51.70
CA ILE A 105 40.31 -19.96 51.73
C ILE A 105 41.82 -19.80 51.97
N HIS A 106 42.49 -18.89 51.27
CA HIS A 106 43.93 -18.66 51.45
C HIS A 106 44.27 -18.18 52.86
N CYS A 107 43.51 -17.23 53.41
CA CYS A 107 43.71 -16.75 54.77
C CYS A 107 43.46 -17.86 55.80
N SER A 108 42.36 -18.62 55.65
CA SER A 108 42.03 -19.77 56.49
C SER A 108 43.11 -20.86 56.45
N GLN A 109 43.66 -21.18 55.29
CA GLN A 109 44.78 -22.13 55.15
C GLN A 109 46.04 -21.65 55.87
N SER A 110 46.28 -20.34 55.87
CA SER A 110 47.41 -19.72 56.57
C SER A 110 47.19 -19.74 58.08
N GLU A 111 45.97 -19.41 58.54
CA GLU A 111 45.58 -19.50 59.96
C GLU A 111 45.66 -20.93 60.47
N ARG A 112 45.20 -21.92 59.70
CA ARG A 112 45.36 -23.35 60.01
C ARG A 112 46.83 -23.69 60.26
N GLY A 113 47.71 -23.27 59.33
CA GLY A 113 49.15 -23.52 59.44
C GLY A 113 49.76 -22.90 60.70
N ALA A 114 49.46 -21.63 60.98
CA ALA A 114 49.96 -20.94 62.16
C ALA A 114 49.41 -21.53 63.47
N SER A 115 48.13 -21.92 63.49
CA SER A 115 47.50 -22.58 64.63
C SER A 115 48.13 -23.94 64.93
N GLN A 116 48.51 -24.70 63.91
CA GLN A 116 49.24 -25.96 64.09
C GLN A 116 50.64 -25.75 64.66
N LEU A 117 51.36 -24.72 64.21
CA LEU A 117 52.67 -24.38 64.76
C LEU A 117 52.56 -23.96 66.24
N TYR A 118 51.57 -23.13 66.58
CA TYR A 118 51.31 -22.70 67.96
C TYR A 118 50.97 -23.87 68.88
N LEU A 119 50.03 -24.75 68.46
CA LEU A 119 49.66 -25.94 69.23
C LEU A 119 50.82 -26.95 69.34
N GLY A 120 51.58 -27.16 68.26
CA GLY A 120 52.74 -28.04 68.24
C GLY A 120 53.89 -27.57 69.15
N ALA A 121 54.03 -26.25 69.33
CA ALA A 121 54.94 -25.63 70.29
C ALA A 121 54.36 -25.55 71.72
N ASN A 122 53.20 -26.18 71.99
CA ASN A 122 52.48 -26.11 73.26
C ASN A 122 52.28 -24.66 73.76
N GLY A 123 52.05 -23.75 72.81
CA GLY A 123 51.86 -22.32 73.05
C GLY A 123 53.12 -21.50 73.37
N THR A 124 54.31 -22.11 73.38
CA THR A 124 55.56 -21.42 73.74
C THR A 124 56.14 -20.55 72.62
N GLN A 125 55.75 -20.79 71.37
CA GLN A 125 56.22 -20.08 70.18
C GLN A 125 55.06 -19.82 69.21
N HIS A 126 55.28 -18.96 68.22
CA HIS A 126 54.35 -18.68 67.10
C HIS A 126 53.02 -17.98 67.45
N TYR A 127 52.87 -17.44 68.67
CA TYR A 127 51.67 -16.70 69.07
C TYR A 127 51.38 -15.50 68.17
N GLU A 128 52.38 -14.64 67.92
CA GLU A 128 52.23 -13.42 67.12
C GLU A 128 51.80 -13.74 65.68
N ILE A 129 52.46 -14.71 65.03
CA ILE A 129 52.12 -15.16 63.68
C ILE A 129 50.70 -15.75 63.64
N MET A 130 50.29 -16.52 64.65
CA MET A 130 48.91 -17.03 64.72
C MET A 130 47.89 -15.90 64.83
N MET A 131 48.14 -14.89 65.66
CA MET A 131 47.25 -13.73 65.81
C MET A 131 47.20 -12.87 64.55
N GLU A 132 48.33 -12.68 63.86
CA GLU A 132 48.39 -12.02 62.55
C GLU A 132 47.50 -12.76 61.53
N LYS A 133 47.65 -14.09 61.39
CA LYS A 133 46.84 -14.87 60.43
C LYS A 133 45.36 -14.98 60.79
N ARG A 134 45.01 -14.87 62.07
CA ARG A 134 43.62 -14.68 62.50
C ARG A 134 43.07 -13.33 62.04
N SER A 135 43.86 -12.26 62.15
CA SER A 135 43.47 -10.94 61.66
C SER A 135 43.26 -10.94 60.14
N ASP A 136 44.19 -11.52 59.37
CA ASP A 136 44.07 -11.65 57.92
C ASP A 136 42.77 -12.39 57.51
N THR A 137 42.42 -13.45 58.24
CA THR A 137 41.18 -14.21 58.01
C THR A 137 39.94 -13.40 58.37
N ASN A 138 39.98 -12.58 59.43
CA ASN A 138 38.86 -11.71 59.79
C ASN A 138 38.59 -10.67 58.70
N VAL A 139 39.63 -10.04 58.17
CA VAL A 139 39.51 -9.06 57.07
C VAL A 139 38.89 -9.71 55.84
N ALA A 140 39.41 -10.88 55.43
CA ALA A 140 38.88 -11.60 54.28
C ALA A 140 37.41 -12.06 54.49
N LEU A 141 37.06 -12.47 55.71
CA LEU A 141 35.71 -12.86 56.07
C LEU A 141 34.74 -11.68 56.02
N GLU A 142 35.14 -10.52 56.54
CA GLU A 142 34.33 -9.29 56.50
C GLU A 142 34.10 -8.82 55.06
N GLU A 143 35.13 -8.83 54.22
CA GLU A 143 35.02 -8.52 52.78
C GLU A 143 34.08 -9.47 52.06
N PHE A 144 34.16 -10.78 52.35
CA PHE A 144 33.25 -11.78 51.80
C PHE A 144 31.80 -11.51 52.23
N LEU A 145 31.54 -11.37 53.54
CA LEU A 145 30.19 -11.21 54.09
C LEU A 145 29.53 -9.90 53.61
N SER A 146 30.29 -8.81 53.50
CA SER A 146 29.76 -7.49 53.08
C SER A 146 29.24 -7.51 51.64
N LYS A 147 29.96 -8.16 50.71
CA LYS A 147 29.59 -8.22 49.29
C LYS A 147 28.65 -9.37 48.96
N ARG A 148 28.73 -10.49 49.71
CA ARG A 148 27.93 -11.69 49.45
C ARG A 148 26.44 -11.39 49.37
N ARG A 149 25.91 -10.63 50.33
CA ARG A 149 24.46 -10.34 50.39
C ARG A 149 23.97 -9.58 49.15
N GLN A 150 24.72 -8.58 48.71
CA GLN A 150 24.40 -7.81 47.52
C GLN A 150 24.40 -8.69 46.25
N ILE A 151 25.40 -9.57 46.14
CA ILE A 151 25.53 -10.48 45.01
C ILE A 151 24.38 -11.50 45.01
N LEU A 152 24.09 -12.15 46.14
CA LEU A 152 23.01 -13.14 46.24
C LEU A 152 21.64 -12.55 45.92
N ASN A 153 21.37 -11.31 46.32
CA ASN A 153 20.13 -10.61 45.95
C ASN A 153 20.04 -10.37 44.44
N THR A 154 21.16 -10.12 43.78
CA THR A 154 21.22 -9.89 42.32
C THR A 154 21.12 -11.21 41.53
N LEU A 155 21.51 -12.33 42.14
CA LEU A 155 21.46 -13.67 41.55
C LEU A 155 20.07 -14.33 41.64
N GLN A 156 19.07 -13.68 42.25
CA GLN A 156 17.73 -14.23 42.49
C GLN A 156 17.11 -14.84 41.22
N THR A 157 17.21 -16.15 41.13
CA THR A 157 16.55 -16.99 40.14
C THR A 157 15.88 -18.13 40.90
N ASN A 158 14.59 -18.37 40.65
CA ASN A 158 13.87 -19.54 41.16
C ASN A 158 14.35 -20.78 40.40
N SER A 159 15.60 -21.19 40.62
CA SER A 159 16.24 -22.34 39.98
C SER A 159 16.77 -23.33 41.01
N LEU A 160 16.73 -24.61 40.66
CA LEU A 160 17.30 -25.68 41.49
C LEU A 160 18.79 -25.43 41.79
N ALA A 161 19.55 -24.94 40.79
CA ALA A 161 20.97 -24.61 40.95
C ALA A 161 21.21 -23.52 42.01
N PHE A 162 20.35 -22.50 42.06
CA PHE A 162 20.44 -21.46 43.09
C PHE A 162 20.17 -22.02 44.49
N SER A 163 19.20 -22.92 44.64
CA SER A 163 18.92 -23.58 45.93
C SER A 163 20.10 -24.42 46.44
N GLN A 164 20.82 -25.10 45.54
CA GLN A 164 22.02 -25.88 45.87
C GLN A 164 23.14 -24.96 46.38
N ILE A 165 23.32 -23.79 45.77
CA ILE A 165 24.31 -22.80 46.22
C ILE A 165 23.98 -22.26 47.60
N LEU A 166 22.71 -21.94 47.86
CA LEU A 166 22.28 -21.52 49.20
C LEU A 166 22.57 -22.60 50.25
N SER A 167 22.28 -23.87 49.93
CA SER A 167 22.58 -24.98 50.85
C SER A 167 24.09 -25.15 51.11
N ALA A 168 24.93 -25.00 50.07
CA ALA A 168 26.38 -25.08 50.22
C ALA A 168 26.93 -23.91 51.07
N LEU A 169 26.44 -22.70 50.83
CA LEU A 169 26.81 -21.52 51.61
C LEU A 169 26.30 -21.58 53.05
N GLN A 170 25.18 -22.24 53.31
CA GLN A 170 24.68 -22.46 54.67
C GLN A 170 25.66 -23.31 55.50
N VAL A 171 26.23 -24.37 54.91
CA VAL A 171 27.28 -25.16 55.59
C VAL A 171 28.51 -24.28 55.88
N VAL A 172 28.89 -23.42 54.94
CA VAL A 172 29.99 -22.44 55.18
C VAL A 172 29.65 -21.49 56.33
N ASP A 173 28.40 -21.04 56.43
CA ASP A 173 27.92 -20.17 57.52
C ASP A 173 27.97 -20.85 58.90
N GLU A 174 27.69 -22.15 58.98
CA GLU A 174 27.82 -22.94 60.22
C GLU A 174 29.27 -22.93 60.74
N TYR A 175 30.25 -23.15 59.87
CA TYR A 175 31.67 -23.05 60.23
C TYR A 175 32.10 -21.63 60.62
N ILE A 176 31.55 -20.61 59.97
CA ILE A 176 31.79 -19.21 60.34
C ILE A 176 31.26 -18.92 61.75
N ALA A 177 30.10 -19.46 62.11
CA ALA A 177 29.50 -19.30 63.43
C ALA A 177 30.33 -19.99 64.53
N ASP A 178 30.91 -21.16 64.23
CA ASP A 178 31.73 -21.93 65.16
C ASP A 178 33.18 -21.42 65.29
N LEU A 179 33.66 -20.66 64.31
CA LEU A 179 35.05 -20.18 64.24
C LEU A 179 35.56 -19.50 65.54
N PRO A 180 34.80 -18.61 66.23
CA PRO A 180 35.24 -18.01 67.49
C PRO A 180 35.49 -19.05 68.60
N TYR A 181 34.62 -20.05 68.72
CA TYR A 181 34.73 -21.11 69.73
C TYR A 181 35.98 -21.96 69.50
N TRP A 182 36.25 -22.35 68.25
CA TRP A 182 37.47 -23.08 67.91
C TRP A 182 38.73 -22.27 68.16
N ARG A 183 38.74 -20.99 67.80
CA ARG A 183 39.88 -20.08 68.06
C ARG A 183 40.18 -19.92 69.55
N GLU A 184 39.15 -19.85 70.39
CA GLU A 184 39.31 -19.81 71.85
C GLU A 184 39.93 -21.10 72.39
N ARG A 185 39.45 -22.27 71.94
CA ARG A 185 40.03 -23.56 72.33
C ARG A 185 41.49 -23.72 71.91
N ILE A 186 41.85 -23.20 70.74
CA ILE A 186 43.25 -23.16 70.26
C ILE A 186 44.08 -22.24 71.16
N LEU A 187 43.58 -21.03 71.44
CA LEU A 187 44.27 -20.02 72.25
C LEU A 187 44.52 -20.49 73.69
N LYS A 188 43.53 -21.14 74.31
CA LYS A 188 43.62 -21.71 75.66
C LYS A 188 44.36 -23.06 75.72
N LEU A 189 44.94 -23.51 74.61
CA LEU A 189 45.64 -24.80 74.49
C LEU A 189 44.79 -26.03 74.85
N HIS A 190 43.45 -25.91 74.85
CA HIS A 190 42.55 -27.05 75.09
C HIS A 190 42.70 -28.16 74.03
N LEU A 191 43.28 -27.82 72.87
CA LEU A 191 43.54 -28.74 71.77
C LEU A 191 45.01 -29.15 71.65
N ALA A 192 45.88 -28.79 72.61
CA ALA A 192 47.32 -29.08 72.52
C ALA A 192 47.64 -30.59 72.45
N GLN A 193 46.85 -31.43 73.12
CA GLN A 193 46.99 -32.90 73.05
C GLN A 193 46.32 -33.53 71.82
N GLN A 194 45.46 -32.79 71.12
CA GLN A 194 44.72 -33.25 69.94
C GLN A 194 44.74 -32.18 68.82
N PRO A 195 45.93 -31.74 68.36
CA PRO A 195 46.06 -30.64 67.40
C PRO A 195 45.41 -30.96 66.05
N ILE A 196 45.24 -32.26 65.75
CA ILE A 196 44.54 -32.74 64.55
C ILE A 196 43.07 -32.29 64.48
N LEU A 197 42.40 -32.07 65.61
CA LEU A 197 41.02 -31.59 65.60
C LEU A 197 40.91 -30.16 65.06
N ALA A 198 41.81 -29.28 65.48
CA ALA A 198 41.90 -27.92 64.93
C ALA A 198 42.28 -27.96 63.44
N PHE A 199 43.19 -28.87 63.06
CA PHE A 199 43.58 -29.05 61.66
C PHE A 199 42.40 -29.45 60.78
N ASN A 200 41.61 -30.43 61.22
CA ASN A 200 40.46 -30.94 60.47
C ASN A 200 39.37 -29.88 60.36
N PHE A 201 39.06 -29.14 61.43
CA PHE A 201 38.07 -28.05 61.39
C PHE A 201 38.32 -27.07 60.23
N PHE A 202 39.54 -26.53 60.11
CA PHE A 202 39.87 -25.63 59.01
C PHE A 202 39.93 -26.34 57.65
N THR A 203 40.34 -27.61 57.62
CA THR A 203 40.41 -28.41 56.39
C THR A 203 39.02 -28.65 55.79
N ASP A 204 38.04 -28.98 56.64
CA ASP A 204 36.66 -29.19 56.24
C ASP A 204 36.04 -27.87 55.79
N TRP A 205 36.26 -26.78 56.54
CA TRP A 205 35.79 -25.45 56.16
C TRP A 205 36.32 -25.03 54.77
N ASN A 206 37.62 -25.23 54.52
CA ASN A 206 38.21 -24.94 53.21
C ASN A 206 37.59 -25.80 52.11
N SER A 207 37.31 -27.07 52.38
CA SER A 207 36.69 -27.98 51.39
C SER A 207 35.29 -27.52 51.01
N TYR A 208 34.44 -27.16 51.99
CA TYR A 208 33.10 -26.62 51.72
C TYR A 208 33.13 -25.29 50.97
N MET A 209 34.11 -24.42 51.25
CA MET A 209 34.29 -23.18 50.50
C MET A 209 34.75 -23.44 49.05
N ILE A 210 35.64 -24.41 48.82
CA ILE A 210 36.09 -24.84 47.48
C ILE A 210 34.89 -25.41 46.69
N ASP A 211 34.09 -26.29 47.29
CA ASP A 211 32.91 -26.85 46.63
C ASP A 211 31.88 -25.75 46.28
N SER A 212 31.72 -24.76 47.16
CA SER A 212 30.87 -23.60 46.89
C SER A 212 31.36 -22.79 45.68
N ILE A 213 32.67 -22.61 45.48
CA ILE A 213 33.22 -21.94 44.28
C ILE A 213 32.77 -22.66 43.01
N MET A 214 32.87 -23.99 42.97
CA MET A 214 32.48 -24.77 41.79
C MET A 214 30.97 -24.67 41.49
N LEU A 215 30.12 -24.75 42.52
CA LEU A 215 28.67 -24.62 42.37
C LEU A 215 28.29 -23.23 41.87
N ILE A 216 28.89 -22.18 42.42
CA ILE A 216 28.66 -20.79 42.00
C ILE A 216 29.13 -20.58 40.56
N ALA A 217 30.29 -21.13 40.18
CA ALA A 217 30.80 -21.07 38.81
C ALA A 217 29.85 -21.77 37.80
N GLY A 218 29.17 -22.84 38.23
CA GLY A 218 28.20 -23.59 37.43
C GLY A 218 26.94 -22.80 37.02
N LEU A 219 26.69 -21.62 37.60
CA LEU A 219 25.62 -20.72 37.13
C LEU A 219 25.97 -20.00 35.82
N SER A 220 27.24 -19.95 35.45
CA SER A 220 27.68 -19.30 34.21
C SER A 220 27.24 -20.11 33.00
N SER A 221 26.60 -19.43 32.04
CA SER A 221 26.34 -19.98 30.70
C SER A 221 27.56 -19.90 29.76
N ASP A 222 28.60 -19.14 30.13
CA ASP A 222 29.82 -18.99 29.32
C ASP A 222 30.83 -20.10 29.64
N SER A 223 31.19 -20.88 28.62
CA SER A 223 32.08 -22.04 28.75
C SER A 223 33.53 -21.67 29.04
N THR A 224 33.99 -20.53 28.52
CA THR A 224 35.39 -20.08 28.70
C THR A 224 35.58 -19.61 30.14
N PHE A 225 34.66 -18.79 30.64
CA PHE A 225 34.62 -18.35 32.01
C PHE A 225 34.49 -19.53 32.98
N PHE A 226 33.60 -20.48 32.68
CA PHE A 226 33.49 -21.71 33.48
C PHE A 226 34.80 -22.50 33.50
N THR A 227 35.51 -22.60 32.37
CA THR A 227 36.83 -23.27 32.31
C THR A 227 37.86 -22.53 33.16
N ILE A 228 37.91 -21.20 33.12
CA ILE A 228 38.78 -20.38 33.98
C ILE A 228 38.48 -20.65 35.46
N GLN A 229 37.21 -20.62 35.87
CA GLN A 229 36.79 -20.90 37.25
C GLN A 229 37.05 -22.36 37.66
N SER A 230 36.88 -23.30 36.74
CA SER A 230 37.20 -24.72 36.99
C SER A 230 38.69 -24.92 37.19
N SER A 231 39.54 -24.26 36.39
CA SER A 231 40.99 -24.23 36.58
C SER A 231 41.38 -23.56 37.90
N PHE A 232 40.67 -22.50 38.29
CA PHE A 232 40.82 -21.87 39.59
C PHE A 232 40.56 -22.87 40.72
N ASN A 233 39.39 -23.51 40.73
CA ASN A 233 39.02 -24.49 41.73
C ASN A 233 39.97 -25.70 41.77
N THR A 234 40.43 -26.15 40.61
CA THR A 234 41.42 -27.23 40.44
C THR A 234 42.73 -26.84 41.15
N LEU A 235 43.22 -25.62 40.93
CA LEU A 235 44.43 -25.11 41.58
C LEU A 235 44.24 -24.93 43.09
N THR A 236 43.12 -24.36 43.53
CA THR A 236 42.82 -24.17 44.96
C THR A 236 42.73 -25.52 45.70
N SER A 237 42.12 -26.53 45.07
CA SER A 237 42.07 -27.91 45.59
C SER A 237 43.46 -28.53 45.68
N MET A 238 44.27 -28.37 44.64
CA MET A 238 45.65 -28.85 44.64
C MET A 238 46.49 -28.19 45.75
N LYS A 239 46.31 -26.88 45.97
CA LYS A 239 46.97 -26.13 47.04
C LYS A 239 46.54 -26.61 48.42
N GLU A 240 45.26 -26.96 48.58
CA GLU A 240 44.71 -27.52 49.81
C GLU A 240 45.36 -28.87 50.16
N PHE A 241 45.39 -29.83 49.22
CA PHE A 241 46.08 -31.12 49.44
C PHE A 241 47.59 -30.95 49.64
N THR A 242 48.22 -29.98 48.97
CA THR A 242 49.62 -29.61 49.18
C THR A 242 49.87 -29.10 50.60
N GLY A 243 48.95 -28.31 51.15
CA GLY A 243 48.97 -27.86 52.54
C GLY A 243 48.84 -29.00 53.54
N GLN A 244 48.00 -30.01 53.26
CA GLN A 244 47.89 -31.20 54.09
C GLN A 244 49.15 -32.06 54.04
N LYS A 245 49.70 -32.27 52.84
CA LYS A 245 50.98 -33.00 52.64
C LYS A 245 52.13 -32.32 53.38
N ARG A 246 52.19 -30.97 53.35
CA ARG A 246 53.14 -30.19 54.15
C ARG A 246 53.04 -30.55 55.64
N ALA A 247 51.84 -30.52 56.22
CA ALA A 247 51.63 -30.80 57.63
C ALA A 247 52.05 -32.23 58.02
N LEU A 248 51.64 -33.23 57.23
CA LEU A 248 52.00 -34.64 57.45
C LEU A 248 53.51 -34.87 57.35
N GLY A 249 54.18 -34.29 56.34
CA GLY A 249 55.63 -34.40 56.19
C GLY A 249 56.39 -33.69 57.30
N SER A 250 55.93 -32.52 57.76
CA SER A 250 56.53 -31.81 58.90
C SER A 250 56.43 -32.64 60.17
N ALA A 251 55.27 -33.23 60.45
CA ALA A 251 55.08 -34.11 61.60
C ALA A 251 56.00 -35.34 61.54
N ALA A 252 56.14 -35.96 60.36
CA ALA A 252 56.96 -37.14 60.18
C ALA A 252 58.47 -36.86 60.35
N LEU A 253 58.96 -35.75 59.79
CA LEU A 253 60.37 -35.38 59.92
C LEU A 253 60.73 -34.89 61.33
N THR A 254 59.80 -34.23 62.04
CA THR A 254 60.02 -33.83 63.44
C THR A 254 59.98 -35.01 64.40
N SER A 255 59.09 -35.98 64.17
CA SER A 255 59.00 -37.19 65.00
C SER A 255 59.94 -38.31 64.56
N HIS A 256 60.68 -38.11 63.48
CA HIS A 256 61.58 -39.08 62.83
C HIS A 256 60.90 -40.39 62.38
N ALA A 257 59.57 -40.42 62.35
CA ALA A 257 58.76 -41.57 61.97
C ALA A 257 57.44 -41.12 61.33
N MET A 258 56.90 -41.91 60.41
CA MET A 258 55.58 -41.68 59.83
C MET A 258 54.65 -42.86 60.15
N PRO A 259 53.62 -42.68 61.00
CA PRO A 259 52.62 -43.70 61.26
C PRO A 259 51.90 -44.15 59.98
N ALA A 260 51.43 -45.40 59.93
CA ALA A 260 50.81 -45.99 58.74
C ALA A 260 49.61 -45.19 58.19
N GLU A 261 48.74 -44.69 59.07
CA GLU A 261 47.60 -43.85 58.66
C GLU A 261 48.04 -42.52 58.04
N ASN A 262 49.06 -41.87 58.62
CA ASN A 262 49.62 -40.62 58.09
C ASN A 262 50.31 -40.85 56.75
N PHE A 263 51.01 -41.98 56.58
CA PHE A 263 51.62 -42.35 55.30
C PHE A 263 50.59 -42.61 54.21
N LYS A 264 49.53 -43.36 54.52
CA LYS A 264 48.40 -43.57 53.62
C LYS A 264 47.80 -42.25 53.16
N LEU A 265 47.52 -41.34 54.09
CA LEU A 265 46.98 -40.02 53.75
C LEU A 265 47.98 -39.17 52.94
N PHE A 266 49.28 -39.25 53.24
CA PHE A 266 50.33 -38.55 52.52
C PHE A 266 50.37 -38.97 51.04
N VAL A 267 50.41 -40.28 50.77
CA VAL A 267 50.42 -40.83 49.40
C VAL A 267 49.09 -40.57 48.68
N GLN A 268 47.96 -40.64 49.37
CA GLN A 268 46.66 -40.26 48.80
C GLN A 268 46.63 -38.80 48.36
N ASN A 269 47.14 -37.90 49.19
CA ASN A 269 47.24 -36.48 48.85
C ASN A 269 48.21 -36.24 47.70
N GLN A 270 49.34 -36.96 47.65
CA GLN A 270 50.27 -36.92 46.53
C GLN A 270 49.58 -37.33 45.21
N ALA A 271 48.85 -38.44 45.20
CA ALA A 271 48.12 -38.91 44.03
C ALA A 271 47.05 -37.89 43.57
N LYS A 272 46.29 -37.32 44.51
CA LYS A 272 45.32 -36.25 44.21
C LYS A 272 46.00 -35.04 43.58
N ILE A 273 47.10 -34.57 44.14
CA ILE A 273 47.87 -33.43 43.59
C ILE A 273 48.29 -33.71 42.14
N SER A 274 48.86 -34.88 41.85
CA SER A 274 49.23 -35.26 40.49
C SER A 274 48.04 -35.29 39.52
N GLN A 275 46.88 -35.78 39.98
CA GLN A 275 45.65 -35.77 39.18
C GLN A 275 45.13 -34.36 38.89
N TYR A 276 45.07 -33.49 39.91
CA TYR A 276 44.65 -32.09 39.72
C TYR A 276 45.63 -31.31 38.85
N GLN A 277 46.93 -31.58 38.95
CA GLN A 277 47.94 -31.01 38.06
C GLN A 277 47.67 -31.41 36.60
N HIS A 278 47.40 -32.69 36.33
CA HIS A 278 47.03 -33.15 34.99
C HIS A 278 45.74 -32.48 34.49
N TYR A 279 44.72 -32.34 35.34
CA TYR A 279 43.49 -31.63 34.99
C TYR A 279 43.74 -30.15 34.68
N LEU A 280 44.63 -29.49 35.42
CA LEU A 280 45.00 -28.11 35.13
C LEU A 280 45.71 -27.98 33.76
N GLN A 281 46.55 -28.95 33.41
CA GLN A 281 47.22 -29.02 32.11
C GLN A 281 46.23 -29.21 30.95
N VAL A 282 45.25 -30.11 31.10
CA VAL A 282 44.28 -30.40 30.02
C VAL A 282 43.28 -29.24 29.84
N LYS A 283 43.01 -28.47 30.91
CA LYS A 283 42.13 -27.29 30.89
C LYS A 283 42.87 -25.99 30.55
N ASP A 284 44.05 -26.07 29.89
CA ASP A 284 44.86 -24.88 29.65
C ASP A 284 44.09 -23.85 28.80
N VAL A 285 43.70 -22.77 29.47
CA VAL A 285 43.01 -21.62 28.91
C VAL A 285 43.76 -20.39 29.37
N ALA A 286 43.89 -19.38 28.50
CA ALA A 286 44.56 -18.13 28.83
C ALA A 286 45.98 -18.30 29.42
N PHE A 287 46.74 -19.30 28.94
CA PHE A 287 48.12 -19.58 29.37
C PHE A 287 48.28 -19.87 30.87
N ILE A 288 47.23 -20.38 31.52
CA ILE A 288 47.24 -20.74 32.94
C ILE A 288 48.27 -21.84 33.21
N TRP A 289 48.32 -22.89 32.39
CA TRP A 289 49.28 -23.99 32.56
C TRP A 289 50.72 -23.55 32.32
N ASP A 290 50.96 -22.69 31.33
CA ASP A 290 52.29 -22.11 31.08
C ASP A 290 52.76 -21.27 32.28
N THR A 291 51.87 -20.44 32.83
CA THR A 291 52.15 -19.67 34.05
C THR A 291 52.41 -20.60 35.24
N PHE A 292 51.60 -21.65 35.41
CA PHE A 292 51.81 -22.66 36.45
C PHE A 292 53.16 -23.37 36.30
N THR A 293 53.52 -23.76 35.08
CA THR A 293 54.80 -24.42 34.79
C THR A 293 55.98 -23.51 35.12
N LYS A 294 55.92 -22.24 34.70
CA LYS A 294 56.99 -21.25 34.94
C LYS A 294 57.14 -20.90 36.42
N THR A 295 56.04 -20.67 37.12
CA THR A 295 56.05 -20.16 38.50
C THR A 295 56.17 -21.29 39.54
N VAL A 296 55.57 -22.45 39.28
CA VAL A 296 55.47 -23.55 40.26
C VAL A 296 56.41 -24.70 39.90
N LEU A 297 56.31 -25.29 38.70
CA LEU A 297 57.06 -26.51 38.37
C LEU A 297 58.56 -26.27 38.14
N ARG A 298 58.96 -25.05 37.76
CA ARG A 298 60.37 -24.68 37.57
C ARG A 298 61.01 -24.03 38.79
N SER A 299 60.31 -23.94 39.92
CA SER A 299 60.85 -23.31 41.12
C SER A 299 61.76 -24.26 41.90
N GLN A 300 62.80 -23.70 42.54
CA GLN A 300 63.70 -24.48 43.39
C GLN A 300 62.97 -25.12 44.59
N SER A 301 61.96 -24.44 45.13
CA SER A 301 61.14 -24.98 46.22
C SER A 301 60.40 -26.26 45.82
N TYR A 302 59.98 -26.39 44.56
CA TYR A 302 59.30 -27.59 44.07
C TYR A 302 60.27 -28.76 43.90
N SER A 303 61.45 -28.54 43.31
CA SER A 303 62.45 -29.59 43.14
C SER A 303 62.94 -30.15 44.47
N VAL A 304 63.21 -29.30 45.46
CA VAL A 304 63.59 -29.72 46.82
C VAL A 304 62.45 -30.47 47.51
N SER A 305 61.20 -30.01 47.34
CA SER A 305 60.04 -30.71 47.92
C SER A 305 59.88 -32.10 47.32
N LEU A 306 60.06 -32.27 46.01
CA LEU A 306 60.03 -33.59 45.35
C LEU A 306 61.15 -34.52 45.87
N GLU A 307 62.36 -34.01 46.08
CA GLU A 307 63.47 -34.80 46.63
C GLU A 307 63.15 -35.31 48.04
N ILE A 308 62.58 -34.45 48.90
CA ILE A 308 62.19 -34.84 50.26
C ILE A 308 60.98 -35.79 50.24
N GLU A 309 60.03 -35.60 49.32
CA GLU A 309 58.90 -36.51 49.13
C GLU A 309 59.37 -37.92 48.76
N ASP A 310 60.28 -38.04 47.80
CA ASP A 310 60.85 -39.32 47.40
C ASP A 310 61.61 -39.99 48.55
N TYR A 311 62.33 -39.20 49.36
CA TYR A 311 62.95 -39.69 50.59
C TYR A 311 61.93 -40.23 51.59
N LEU A 312 60.85 -39.47 51.88
CA LEU A 312 59.80 -39.88 52.82
C LEU A 312 59.10 -41.16 52.37
N VAL A 313 58.85 -41.32 51.06
CA VAL A 313 58.19 -42.50 50.50
C VAL A 313 59.13 -43.70 50.48
N SER A 314 60.36 -43.53 50.01
CA SER A 314 61.34 -44.62 49.90
C SER A 314 61.81 -45.16 51.25
N ASN A 315 61.71 -44.37 52.32
CA ASN A 315 62.16 -44.74 53.67
C ASN A 315 60.98 -45.04 54.61
N TYR A 316 59.76 -45.22 54.09
CA TYR A 316 58.62 -45.62 54.91
C TYR A 316 58.90 -46.94 55.65
N GLY A 317 58.55 -46.99 56.93
CA GLY A 317 58.81 -48.13 57.81
C GLY A 317 60.20 -48.13 58.47
N SER A 318 61.15 -47.33 57.97
CA SER A 318 62.41 -47.06 58.68
C SER A 318 62.15 -46.00 59.76
N GLN A 319 62.40 -46.30 61.03
CA GLN A 319 62.24 -45.34 62.14
C GLN A 319 63.41 -44.35 62.22
N ASN A 320 63.95 -43.91 61.08
CA ASN A 320 65.17 -43.10 61.02
C ASN A 320 65.09 -42.02 59.93
N LEU A 321 64.04 -41.19 59.97
CA LEU A 321 63.87 -40.05 59.06
C LEU A 321 64.72 -38.85 59.48
N THR A 322 66.06 -38.97 59.45
CA THR A 322 67.00 -37.97 59.98
C THR A 322 67.74 -37.14 58.92
N LYS A 323 67.64 -37.49 57.62
CA LYS A 323 68.37 -36.80 56.53
C LYS A 323 67.96 -35.33 56.37
N TYR A 324 66.69 -35.01 56.59
CA TYR A 324 66.15 -33.65 56.46
C TYR A 324 65.41 -33.25 57.73
N SER A 325 65.39 -31.96 58.05
CA SER A 325 64.62 -31.44 59.19
C SER A 325 63.20 -31.05 58.78
N GLY A 326 62.26 -31.15 59.72
CA GLY A 326 60.87 -30.72 59.51
C GLY A 326 60.74 -29.23 59.16
N SER A 327 61.67 -28.39 59.61
CA SER A 327 61.74 -26.96 59.28
C SER A 327 62.11 -26.71 57.81
N VAL A 328 63.09 -27.44 57.27
CA VAL A 328 63.50 -27.33 55.85
C VAL A 328 62.36 -27.75 54.92
N TRP A 329 61.68 -28.85 55.24
CA TRP A 329 60.47 -29.28 54.52
C TRP A 329 59.35 -28.25 54.60
N PHE A 330 59.03 -27.78 55.82
CA PHE A 330 57.98 -26.78 56.04
C PHE A 330 58.23 -25.50 55.25
N GLY A 331 59.45 -24.98 55.27
CA GLY A 331 59.85 -23.76 54.55
C GLY A 331 59.70 -23.91 53.04
N ASN A 332 60.25 -24.98 52.46
CA ASN A 332 60.17 -25.23 51.02
C ASN A 332 58.72 -25.45 50.55
N MET A 333 57.95 -26.24 51.28
CA MET A 333 56.52 -26.44 50.96
C MET A 333 55.70 -25.16 51.11
N THR A 334 56.04 -24.29 52.06
CA THR A 334 55.40 -22.97 52.19
C THR A 334 55.72 -22.08 50.99
N LEU A 335 56.97 -22.05 50.53
CA LEU A 335 57.34 -21.36 49.29
C LEU A 335 56.64 -21.94 48.05
N HIS A 336 56.52 -23.27 47.97
CA HIS A 336 55.79 -23.93 46.90
C HIS A 336 54.30 -23.56 46.87
N ILE A 337 53.63 -23.53 48.03
CA ILE A 337 52.25 -23.05 48.18
C ILE A 337 52.14 -21.57 47.81
N ASN A 338 53.10 -20.73 48.18
CA ASN A 338 53.13 -19.31 47.81
C ASN A 338 53.28 -19.13 46.28
N ASN A 339 54.05 -19.99 45.61
CA ASN A 339 54.12 -19.99 44.15
C ASN A 339 52.79 -20.37 43.52
N MET A 340 52.08 -21.38 44.06
CA MET A 340 50.71 -21.70 43.63
C MET A 340 49.75 -20.52 43.86
N ARG A 341 49.90 -19.78 44.97
CA ARG A 341 49.12 -18.57 45.25
C ARG A 341 49.33 -17.47 44.20
N GLN A 342 50.54 -17.30 43.66
CA GLN A 342 50.77 -16.35 42.56
C GLN A 342 49.99 -16.72 41.31
N VAL A 343 49.89 -18.02 41.00
CA VAL A 343 49.08 -18.51 39.87
C VAL A 343 47.58 -18.32 40.16
N GLU A 344 47.10 -18.55 41.38
CA GLU A 344 45.72 -18.23 41.76
C GLU A 344 45.39 -16.76 41.53
N LEU A 345 46.26 -15.83 41.96
CA LEU A 345 46.08 -14.39 41.75
C LEU A 345 46.05 -14.02 40.26
N TYR A 346 46.85 -14.71 39.45
CA TYR A 346 46.81 -14.57 37.99
C TYR A 346 45.46 -15.04 37.41
N ILE A 347 44.95 -16.20 37.85
CA ILE A 347 43.63 -16.70 37.42
C ILE A 347 42.52 -15.75 37.87
N SER A 348 42.55 -15.25 39.11
CA SER A 348 41.59 -14.26 39.62
C SER A 348 41.55 -13.01 38.75
N LYS A 349 42.73 -12.51 38.35
CA LYS A 349 42.87 -11.33 37.50
C LYS A 349 42.30 -11.59 36.11
N ILE A 350 42.63 -12.72 35.49
CA ILE A 350 42.07 -13.10 34.18
C ILE A 350 40.56 -13.26 34.26
N SER A 351 40.05 -13.93 35.29
CA SER A 351 38.61 -14.10 35.48
C SER A 351 37.89 -12.77 35.54
N GLN A 352 38.41 -11.82 36.32
CA GLN A 352 37.81 -10.49 36.45
C GLN A 352 37.94 -9.67 35.16
N GLN A 353 39.07 -9.77 34.46
CA GLN A 353 39.26 -9.10 33.18
C GLN A 353 38.31 -9.67 32.12
N TYR A 354 38.15 -10.98 32.07
CA TYR A 354 37.28 -11.67 31.12
C TYR A 354 35.81 -11.33 31.38
N SER A 355 35.35 -11.38 32.63
CA SER A 355 33.98 -11.00 32.98
C SER A 355 33.69 -9.53 32.67
N SER A 356 34.65 -8.63 32.92
CA SER A 356 34.55 -7.21 32.57
C SER A 356 34.49 -7.00 31.06
N GLN A 357 35.31 -7.72 30.29
CA GLN A 357 35.29 -7.66 28.82
C GLN A 357 33.96 -8.15 28.24
N LEU A 358 33.41 -9.25 28.77
CA LEU A 358 32.08 -9.74 28.38
C LEU A 358 31.01 -8.69 28.67
N TYR A 359 31.02 -8.08 29.85
CA TYR A 359 30.07 -7.04 30.23
C TYR A 359 30.14 -5.81 29.29
N GLN A 360 31.36 -5.29 29.05
CA GLN A 360 31.55 -4.15 28.15
C GLN A 360 31.16 -4.48 26.69
N ARG A 361 31.45 -5.71 26.23
CA ARG A 361 31.03 -6.18 24.92
C ARG A 361 29.51 -6.26 24.82
N SER A 362 28.81 -6.80 25.82
CA SER A 362 27.34 -6.87 25.83
C SER A 362 26.71 -5.47 25.78
N ILE A 363 27.26 -4.50 26.53
CA ILE A 363 26.81 -3.09 26.44
C ILE A 363 27.04 -2.54 25.03
N GLY A 364 28.24 -2.75 24.46
CA GLY A 364 28.58 -2.27 23.13
C GLY A 364 27.66 -2.84 22.03
N VAL A 365 27.35 -4.15 22.10
CA VAL A 365 26.41 -4.81 21.18
C VAL A 365 24.99 -4.24 21.35
N MET A 366 24.52 -4.06 22.59
CA MET A 366 23.21 -3.47 22.86
C MET A 366 23.10 -2.06 22.29
N LEU A 367 24.09 -1.21 22.54
CA LEU A 367 24.15 0.15 21.99
C LEU A 367 24.20 0.13 20.46
N ALA A 368 24.97 -0.79 19.85
CA ALA A 368 25.04 -0.95 18.41
C ALA A 368 23.67 -1.34 17.82
N TYR A 369 22.91 -2.24 18.46
CA TYR A 369 21.56 -2.60 18.02
C TYR A 369 20.57 -1.45 18.16
N ILE A 370 20.63 -0.68 19.26
CA ILE A 370 19.78 0.51 19.43
C ILE A 370 20.08 1.53 18.33
N VAL A 371 21.35 1.90 18.15
CA VAL A 371 21.77 2.91 17.16
C VAL A 371 21.45 2.46 15.74
N SER A 372 21.78 1.22 15.38
CA SER A 372 21.48 0.68 14.04
C SER A 372 19.98 0.58 13.77
N SER A 373 19.16 0.22 14.77
CA SER A 373 17.70 0.21 14.65
C SER A 373 17.13 1.61 14.44
N VAL A 374 17.61 2.60 15.19
CA VAL A 374 17.19 4.01 15.01
C VAL A 374 17.57 4.52 13.62
N ILE A 375 18.77 4.22 13.13
CA ILE A 375 19.22 4.60 11.78
C ILE A 375 18.37 3.90 10.71
N ALA A 376 18.15 2.59 10.83
CA ALA A 376 17.37 1.82 9.86
C ALA A 376 15.91 2.31 9.79
N ILE A 377 15.29 2.56 10.95
CA ILE A 377 13.95 3.14 11.04
C ILE A 377 13.93 4.54 10.44
N GLY A 378 14.92 5.39 10.76
CA GLY A 378 15.04 6.74 10.21
C GLY A 378 15.18 6.76 8.69
N LEU A 379 16.03 5.91 8.12
CA LEU A 379 16.17 5.74 6.67
C LEU A 379 14.88 5.21 6.02
N SER A 380 14.21 4.25 6.67
CA SER A 380 12.92 3.72 6.19
C SER A 380 11.84 4.80 6.17
N VAL A 381 11.72 5.62 7.22
CA VAL A 381 10.78 6.74 7.25
C VAL A 381 11.14 7.79 6.21
N PHE A 382 12.42 8.15 6.08
CA PHE A 382 12.90 9.12 5.10
C PHE A 382 12.58 8.70 3.65
N THR A 383 12.93 7.46 3.29
CA THR A 383 12.60 6.89 1.96
C THR A 383 11.09 6.81 1.75
N SER A 384 10.33 6.40 2.76
CA SER A 384 8.86 6.39 2.69
C SER A 384 8.25 7.77 2.41
N ILE A 385 8.78 8.83 3.03
CA ILE A 385 8.35 10.21 2.78
C ILE A 385 8.67 10.63 1.33
N ILE A 386 9.86 10.27 0.82
CA ILE A 386 10.23 10.53 -0.59
C ILE A 386 9.25 9.85 -1.55
N PHE A 387 8.97 8.56 -1.36
CA PHE A 387 8.04 7.81 -2.20
C PHE A 387 6.61 8.37 -2.10
N ALA A 388 6.14 8.68 -0.89
CA ALA A 388 4.81 9.27 -0.69
C ALA A 388 4.67 10.60 -1.45
N ARG A 389 5.68 11.49 -1.39
CA ARG A 389 5.68 12.74 -2.16
C ARG A 389 5.78 12.50 -3.67
N SER A 390 6.59 11.53 -4.10
CA SER A 390 6.77 11.20 -5.51
C SER A 390 5.53 10.61 -6.16
N ILE A 391 4.68 9.89 -5.42
CA ILE A 391 3.46 9.26 -5.97
C ILE A 391 2.24 10.17 -5.81
N ALA A 392 2.11 10.87 -4.69
CA ALA A 392 0.95 11.72 -4.43
C ALA A 392 0.87 12.94 -5.38
N SER A 393 2.00 13.57 -5.69
CA SER A 393 2.02 14.78 -6.52
C SER A 393 1.58 14.55 -7.98
N PRO A 394 2.07 13.52 -8.70
CA PRO A 394 1.58 13.23 -10.05
C PRO A 394 0.12 12.80 -10.08
N TYR A 395 -0.34 12.06 -9.07
CA TYR A 395 -1.72 11.58 -9.02
C TYR A 395 -2.73 12.73 -8.96
N GLN A 396 -2.46 13.75 -8.15
CA GLN A 396 -3.30 14.95 -8.08
C GLN A 396 -3.39 15.67 -9.43
N LYS A 397 -2.28 15.78 -10.15
CA LYS A 397 -2.26 16.38 -11.50
C LYS A 397 -3.06 15.58 -12.52
N ILE A 398 -3.04 14.25 -12.43
CA ILE A 398 -3.82 13.39 -13.34
C ILE A 398 -5.32 13.56 -13.09
N VAL A 399 -5.74 13.59 -11.82
CA VAL A 399 -7.15 13.81 -11.48
C VAL A 399 -7.63 15.20 -11.95
N GLU A 400 -6.80 16.23 -11.79
CA GLU A 400 -7.11 17.58 -12.27
C GLU A 400 -7.24 17.65 -13.80
N LEU A 401 -6.34 16.99 -14.53
CA LEU A 401 -6.42 16.90 -15.99
C LEU A 401 -7.65 16.13 -16.49
N GLN A 402 -8.08 15.10 -15.76
CA GLN A 402 -9.26 14.32 -16.12
C GLN A 402 -10.56 15.12 -15.94
N ASN A 403 -10.68 15.90 -14.87
CA ASN A 403 -11.83 16.80 -14.67
C ASN A 403 -11.86 17.92 -15.73
N LEU A 404 -10.70 18.44 -16.14
CA LEU A 404 -10.62 19.40 -17.23
C LEU A 404 -11.07 18.80 -18.56
N GLN A 405 -10.75 17.53 -18.83
CA GLN A 405 -11.13 16.86 -20.08
C GLN A 405 -12.66 16.75 -20.28
N GLU A 406 -13.44 16.56 -19.22
CA GLU A 406 -14.90 16.58 -19.30
C GLU A 406 -15.44 17.99 -19.59
N LEU A 407 -14.85 19.01 -18.97
CA LEU A 407 -15.21 20.41 -19.21
C LEU A 407 -14.88 20.85 -20.66
N TYR A 408 -13.77 20.38 -21.23
CA TYR A 408 -13.40 20.74 -22.61
C TYR A 408 -14.32 20.10 -23.67
N LYS A 409 -14.91 18.92 -23.41
CA LYS A 409 -15.85 18.28 -24.36
C LYS A 409 -17.11 19.11 -24.60
N SER A 410 -17.59 19.88 -23.63
CA SER A 410 -18.77 20.74 -23.80
C SER A 410 -18.50 22.01 -24.61
N PHE A 411 -17.23 22.38 -24.84
CA PHE A 411 -16.85 23.56 -25.63
C PHE A 411 -16.40 23.22 -27.05
N ILE A 412 -16.38 21.95 -27.45
CA ILE A 412 -16.06 21.53 -28.82
C ILE A 412 -17.32 21.65 -29.69
N PRO A 413 -17.28 22.39 -30.82
CA PRO A 413 -18.43 22.51 -31.71
C PRO A 413 -18.98 21.15 -32.16
N ALA A 414 -20.32 21.00 -32.17
CA ALA A 414 -21.00 19.72 -32.43
C ALA A 414 -20.61 19.06 -33.76
N HIS A 415 -20.27 19.84 -34.80
CA HIS A 415 -19.80 19.30 -36.08
C HIS A 415 -18.47 18.54 -35.97
N VAL A 416 -17.59 18.94 -35.03
CA VAL A 416 -16.29 18.27 -34.81
C VAL A 416 -16.51 16.95 -34.08
N LEU A 417 -17.42 16.89 -33.11
CA LEU A 417 -17.79 15.66 -32.41
C LEU A 417 -18.44 14.63 -33.37
N LEU A 418 -19.39 15.06 -34.19
CA LEU A 418 -20.04 14.20 -35.21
C LEU A 418 -19.04 13.61 -36.22
N GLN A 419 -17.99 14.36 -36.57
CA GLN A 419 -16.93 13.89 -37.46
C GLN A 419 -15.94 12.93 -36.78
N ILE A 420 -15.78 13.00 -35.45
CA ILE A 420 -14.95 12.06 -34.68
C ILE A 420 -15.72 10.75 -34.43
N GLU A 421 -16.99 10.82 -34.02
CA GLU A 421 -17.83 9.65 -33.73
C GLU A 421 -18.12 8.82 -35.00
N GLY A 422 -18.29 9.45 -36.17
CA GLY A 422 -18.47 8.74 -37.44
C GLY A 422 -17.29 7.85 -37.87
N ARG A 423 -16.15 7.94 -37.17
CA ARG A 423 -14.93 7.16 -37.46
C ARG A 423 -14.89 5.82 -36.73
N GLU A 424 -15.58 5.66 -35.60
CA GLU A 424 -15.63 4.36 -34.90
C GLU A 424 -16.40 3.31 -35.70
N ALA A 425 -17.41 3.72 -36.48
CA ALA A 425 -18.21 2.80 -37.30
C ALA A 425 -17.52 2.29 -38.58
N HIS A 426 -16.45 2.93 -39.06
CA HIS A 426 -15.74 2.53 -40.30
C HIS A 426 -14.38 1.86 -40.04
N ALA A 427 -13.98 1.67 -38.78
CA ALA A 427 -12.70 1.05 -38.41
C ALA A 427 -12.76 -0.49 -38.28
N GLU A 428 -13.94 -1.11 -38.38
CA GLU A 428 -14.11 -2.56 -38.14
C GLU A 428 -14.14 -3.45 -39.40
N GLU A 429 -14.11 -2.90 -40.63
CA GLU A 429 -14.07 -3.71 -41.85
C GLU A 429 -12.84 -3.40 -42.71
N GLY A 430 -11.86 -4.30 -42.71
CA GLY A 430 -10.77 -4.27 -43.70
C GLY A 430 -9.49 -4.99 -43.25
N ASN A 431 -9.51 -6.33 -43.19
CA ASN A 431 -8.34 -7.15 -42.96
C ASN A 431 -8.13 -8.13 -44.13
N THR A 432 -7.26 -7.78 -45.08
CA THR A 432 -6.64 -8.73 -46.03
C THR A 432 -5.25 -8.23 -46.42
N PRO A 433 -4.18 -9.04 -46.32
CA PRO A 433 -2.82 -8.60 -46.61
C PRO A 433 -2.34 -9.08 -47.99
N GLU A 434 -1.56 -8.25 -48.70
CA GLU A 434 -0.61 -8.71 -49.73
C GLU A 434 0.43 -7.61 -50.10
N PRO A 435 1.52 -7.91 -50.84
CA PRO A 435 2.87 -7.93 -50.27
C PRO A 435 3.85 -6.91 -50.87
N THR A 436 5.06 -6.95 -50.31
CA THR A 436 6.24 -6.09 -50.47
C THR A 436 6.87 -6.16 -51.87
N GLU A 437 7.29 -5.02 -52.43
CA GLU A 437 8.40 -4.97 -53.40
C GLU A 437 9.19 -3.65 -53.37
N MET A 438 10.51 -3.80 -53.57
CA MET A 438 11.58 -2.80 -53.56
C MET A 438 11.55 -1.86 -54.77
N ARG A 439 12.04 -0.62 -54.62
CA ARG A 439 13.31 -0.17 -55.28
C ARG A 439 13.64 1.30 -55.07
N GLU A 440 14.95 1.50 -54.99
CA GLU A 440 15.73 2.74 -54.92
C GLU A 440 15.53 3.66 -56.12
N SER A 441 15.81 4.97 -55.95
CA SER A 441 16.86 5.64 -56.76
C SER A 441 17.09 7.11 -56.41
N VAL A 442 18.39 7.39 -56.20
CA VAL A 442 19.20 8.46 -56.81
C VAL A 442 18.86 9.93 -56.52
N ARG A 443 19.87 10.56 -55.91
CA ARG A 443 20.04 11.99 -55.65
C ARG A 443 21.16 12.48 -56.56
N ASN A 444 20.97 13.54 -57.35
CA ASN A 444 22.06 14.48 -57.66
C ASN A 444 21.66 15.79 -58.34
N SER A 445 22.46 16.81 -58.00
CA SER A 445 22.68 18.12 -58.64
C SER A 445 21.54 19.16 -58.58
N LYS A 446 21.77 20.47 -58.61
CA LYS A 446 22.76 21.45 -58.10
C LYS A 446 22.34 22.78 -58.78
N GLN A 447 22.16 23.84 -57.98
CA GLN A 447 22.38 25.27 -58.29
C GLN A 447 21.58 25.94 -59.43
N ILE A 448 20.97 27.11 -59.15
CA ILE A 448 21.47 28.45 -59.53
C ILE A 448 20.52 29.58 -59.04
N ARG A 449 21.13 30.56 -58.34
CA ARG A 449 20.94 32.04 -58.22
C ARG A 449 19.49 32.61 -58.21
N LYS A 450 18.99 33.26 -57.15
CA LYS A 450 19.28 34.59 -56.53
C LYS A 450 19.06 35.82 -57.41
N SER A 451 18.01 36.60 -57.09
CA SER A 451 17.92 38.08 -56.89
C SER A 451 16.46 38.54 -57.14
N ALA A 452 15.78 39.42 -56.39
CA ALA A 452 16.11 40.23 -55.22
C ALA A 452 14.80 40.81 -54.63
N ASP A 453 14.85 41.04 -53.32
CA ASP A 453 14.25 42.11 -52.51
C ASP A 453 12.74 42.43 -52.66
N SER A 454 11.93 42.35 -51.60
CA SER A 454 12.06 43.04 -50.31
C SER A 454 10.78 42.72 -49.49
N LEU A 455 10.62 42.74 -48.17
CA LEU A 455 11.37 42.98 -46.93
C LEU A 455 10.61 42.09 -45.88
N SER A 456 11.26 41.17 -45.14
CA SER A 456 11.89 41.37 -43.81
C SER A 456 10.85 41.55 -42.66
N SER A 457 10.88 40.93 -41.47
CA SER A 457 11.72 39.94 -40.74
C SER A 457 10.97 39.69 -39.40
N TYR A 458 10.97 38.55 -38.71
CA TYR A 458 12.11 37.85 -38.11
C TYR A 458 11.76 36.39 -37.77
N HIS A 459 12.71 35.51 -38.06
CA HIS A 459 12.75 34.09 -37.69
C HIS A 459 13.14 33.87 -36.21
N PHE A 460 12.68 32.75 -35.65
CA PHE A 460 13.57 31.85 -34.90
C PHE A 460 13.22 30.39 -35.21
N LEU A 461 14.18 29.66 -35.77
CA LEU A 461 14.18 28.20 -35.92
C LEU A 461 15.04 27.60 -34.81
N ASN A 462 14.56 26.52 -34.19
CA ASN A 462 15.36 25.33 -33.89
C ASN A 462 14.41 24.19 -33.48
N SER A 463 14.09 23.25 -34.37
CA SER A 463 14.86 22.03 -34.62
C SER A 463 14.84 21.04 -33.43
N ARG A 464 13.85 20.14 -33.42
CA ARG A 464 14.05 18.75 -32.99
C ARG A 464 13.51 17.81 -34.06
N LYS A 465 14.42 17.02 -34.62
CA LYS A 465 14.16 15.88 -35.50
C LYS A 465 13.20 14.90 -34.79
N ILE A 466 12.07 14.62 -35.42
CA ILE A 466 11.29 13.41 -35.16
C ILE A 466 11.24 12.63 -36.46
N SER A 467 11.72 11.39 -36.36
CA SER A 467 11.76 10.39 -37.41
C SER A 467 10.38 10.10 -37.98
N SER A 468 10.33 10.01 -39.30
CA SER A 468 9.24 9.47 -40.10
C SER A 468 8.81 8.10 -39.60
N ASN A 469 7.55 7.97 -39.21
CA ASN A 469 6.87 6.68 -39.18
C ASN A 469 5.40 6.83 -39.63
N HIS A 470 4.97 5.83 -40.38
CA HIS A 470 3.78 5.70 -41.22
C HIS A 470 2.44 6.24 -40.66
N GLY A 471 1.58 6.69 -41.59
CA GLY A 471 0.13 6.50 -41.49
C GLY A 471 -0.65 7.46 -40.58
N LYS A 472 -0.19 8.70 -40.35
CA LYS A 472 -1.05 9.72 -39.74
C LYS A 472 -2.08 10.21 -40.76
N PHE A 473 -3.20 9.51 -40.77
CA PHE A 473 -4.53 9.97 -41.19
C PHE A 473 -4.65 11.49 -41.16
N ASP A 474 -4.95 12.06 -42.32
CA ASP A 474 -4.99 13.50 -42.55
C ASP A 474 -6.25 14.12 -41.94
N LEU A 475 -6.25 14.23 -40.60
CA LEU A 475 -7.20 15.08 -39.87
C LEU A 475 -7.00 16.55 -40.27
N ALA A 476 -5.79 16.92 -40.70
CA ALA A 476 -5.41 18.30 -40.99
C ALA A 476 -6.10 18.85 -42.24
N SER A 477 -6.31 18.05 -43.29
CA SER A 477 -7.11 18.49 -44.46
C SER A 477 -8.59 18.71 -44.12
N LYS A 478 -9.18 17.98 -43.16
CA LYS A 478 -10.58 18.18 -42.74
C LYS A 478 -10.78 19.41 -41.85
N PHE A 479 -9.72 19.92 -41.22
CA PHE A 479 -9.71 21.21 -40.52
C PHE A 479 -9.21 22.36 -41.39
N SER A 480 -8.84 22.10 -42.65
CA SER A 480 -8.46 23.16 -43.59
C SER A 480 -9.67 24.07 -43.88
N LEU A 481 -9.41 25.30 -44.29
CA LEU A 481 -10.48 26.17 -44.79
C LEU A 481 -10.96 25.58 -46.11
N TYR A 482 -12.23 25.20 -46.18
CA TYR A 482 -12.84 24.69 -47.39
C TYR A 482 -14.29 25.15 -47.46
N LEU A 483 -14.78 25.33 -48.67
CA LEU A 483 -16.17 25.67 -48.95
C LEU A 483 -16.62 24.82 -50.13
N GLU A 484 -17.65 24.02 -49.94
CA GLU A 484 -18.21 23.15 -50.97
C GLU A 484 -19.68 23.50 -51.23
N LYS A 485 -20.09 23.48 -52.51
CA LYS A 485 -21.49 23.70 -52.89
C LYS A 485 -22.23 22.36 -52.86
N LYS A 486 -23.19 22.22 -51.94
CA LYS A 486 -23.98 20.99 -51.74
C LYS A 486 -25.47 21.30 -51.67
N LYS A 487 -26.29 20.31 -52.01
CA LYS A 487 -27.74 20.36 -51.75
C LYS A 487 -27.97 20.03 -50.27
N ILE A 488 -28.49 20.98 -49.52
CA ILE A 488 -28.66 20.91 -48.07
C ILE A 488 -30.16 21.08 -47.78
N SER A 489 -30.71 20.21 -46.94
CA SER A 489 -32.03 20.44 -46.38
C SER A 489 -31.89 21.06 -45.00
N MET A 490 -32.68 22.09 -44.72
CA MET A 490 -32.68 22.74 -43.42
C MET A 490 -34.09 22.75 -42.85
N VAL A 491 -34.15 22.61 -41.53
CA VAL A 491 -35.36 22.77 -40.73
C VAL A 491 -35.12 23.89 -39.74
N GLN A 492 -35.99 24.90 -39.76
CA GLN A 492 -35.98 25.96 -38.75
C GLN A 492 -37.13 25.74 -37.78
N VAL A 493 -36.84 25.85 -36.48
CA VAL A 493 -37.81 25.79 -35.39
C VAL A 493 -37.93 27.18 -34.80
N ARG A 494 -39.11 27.79 -34.89
CA ARG A 494 -39.41 29.07 -34.24
C ARG A 494 -40.20 28.86 -32.96
N ILE A 495 -39.70 29.47 -31.89
CA ILE A 495 -40.27 29.45 -30.55
C ILE A 495 -41.07 30.74 -30.36
N GLN A 496 -42.31 30.76 -30.86
CA GLN A 496 -43.15 31.94 -30.75
C GLN A 496 -43.50 32.20 -29.27
N GLY A 497 -43.36 33.44 -28.82
CA GLY A 497 -43.66 33.85 -27.44
C GLY A 497 -42.45 33.81 -26.50
N LEU A 498 -41.27 33.40 -26.99
CA LEU A 498 -40.03 33.39 -26.22
C LEU A 498 -39.59 34.80 -25.81
N SER A 499 -39.64 35.78 -26.72
CA SER A 499 -39.33 37.19 -26.43
C SER A 499 -40.17 37.77 -25.29
N SER A 500 -41.47 37.50 -25.27
CA SER A 500 -42.35 37.89 -24.17
C SER A 500 -41.96 37.21 -22.85
N MET A 501 -41.55 35.93 -22.89
CA MET A 501 -41.09 35.22 -21.70
C MET A 501 -39.74 35.71 -21.18
N MET A 502 -38.85 36.14 -22.08
CA MET A 502 -37.53 36.67 -21.71
C MET A 502 -37.63 38.00 -20.94
N ASN A 503 -38.64 38.83 -21.25
CA ASN A 503 -38.85 40.11 -20.55
C ASN A 503 -39.48 39.93 -19.15
N ASP A 504 -40.27 38.88 -18.96
CA ASP A 504 -41.12 38.72 -17.77
C ASP A 504 -40.60 37.67 -16.75
N SER A 505 -39.44 37.05 -16.97
CA SER A 505 -38.96 35.89 -16.19
C SER A 505 -37.51 36.05 -15.72
N GLN A 506 -37.11 35.31 -14.68
CA GLN A 506 -35.74 35.33 -14.18
C GLN A 506 -34.77 34.62 -15.15
N PRO A 507 -33.53 35.12 -15.34
CA PRO A 507 -32.55 34.51 -16.24
C PRO A 507 -32.28 33.02 -15.98
N SER A 508 -32.27 32.58 -14.72
CA SER A 508 -32.08 31.16 -14.35
C SER A 508 -33.18 30.25 -14.87
N ASP A 509 -34.42 30.73 -14.87
CA ASP A 509 -35.58 29.94 -15.32
C ASP A 509 -35.63 29.86 -16.84
N ILE A 510 -35.19 30.93 -17.52
CA ILE A 510 -35.02 30.96 -18.98
C ILE A 510 -33.95 29.95 -19.41
N VAL A 511 -32.84 29.85 -18.67
CA VAL A 511 -31.79 28.84 -18.95
C VAL A 511 -32.35 27.42 -18.81
N ASN A 512 -33.14 27.13 -17.78
CA ASN A 512 -33.77 25.82 -17.60
C ASN A 512 -34.77 25.49 -18.72
N LEU A 513 -35.59 26.48 -19.12
CA LEU A 513 -36.53 26.35 -20.24
C LEU A 513 -35.79 26.04 -21.56
N LEU A 514 -34.75 26.82 -21.86
CA LEU A 514 -33.93 26.62 -23.05
C LEU A 514 -33.17 25.29 -23.00
N GLN A 515 -32.67 24.87 -21.83
CA GLN A 515 -32.01 23.58 -21.65
C GLN A 515 -32.95 22.43 -22.03
N ASP A 516 -34.22 22.45 -21.60
CA ASP A 516 -35.21 21.43 -21.95
C ASP A 516 -35.45 21.35 -23.47
N ILE A 517 -35.55 22.50 -24.14
CA ILE A 517 -35.75 22.59 -25.59
C ILE A 517 -34.50 22.10 -26.33
N PHE A 518 -33.31 22.59 -25.96
CA PHE A 518 -32.04 22.24 -26.60
C PHE A 518 -31.66 20.78 -26.39
N GLU A 519 -31.91 20.18 -25.22
CA GLU A 519 -31.64 18.77 -24.96
C GLU A 519 -32.43 17.87 -25.92
N LYS A 520 -33.68 18.24 -26.22
CA LYS A 520 -34.59 17.44 -27.06
C LYS A 520 -34.32 17.63 -28.54
N ILE A 521 -33.96 18.85 -28.93
CA ILE A 521 -33.42 19.12 -30.26
C ILE A 521 -32.10 18.36 -30.46
N GLN A 522 -31.20 18.36 -29.48
CA GLN A 522 -29.92 17.66 -29.55
C GLN A 522 -30.09 16.14 -29.60
N GLN A 523 -30.98 15.56 -28.78
CA GLN A 523 -31.31 14.14 -28.81
C GLN A 523 -31.78 13.72 -30.22
N SER A 524 -32.66 14.53 -30.82
CA SER A 524 -33.22 14.25 -32.13
C SER A 524 -32.18 14.48 -33.25
N THR A 525 -31.29 15.47 -33.09
CA THR A 525 -30.17 15.77 -34.00
C THR A 525 -29.13 14.65 -34.02
N ARG A 526 -28.78 14.09 -32.85
CA ARG A 526 -27.89 12.92 -32.74
C ARG A 526 -28.48 11.70 -33.43
N SER A 527 -29.77 11.42 -33.22
CA SER A 527 -30.44 10.26 -33.84
C SER A 527 -30.45 10.32 -35.37
N THR A 528 -30.48 11.52 -35.96
CA THR A 528 -30.52 11.73 -37.40
C THR A 528 -29.15 12.10 -37.99
N SER A 529 -28.10 12.18 -37.17
CA SER A 529 -26.76 12.68 -37.54
C SER A 529 -26.77 14.06 -38.20
N SER A 530 -27.77 14.90 -37.92
CA SER A 530 -27.88 16.26 -38.46
C SER A 530 -27.00 17.24 -37.67
N LEU A 531 -26.82 18.44 -38.20
CA LEU A 531 -26.04 19.49 -37.56
C LEU A 531 -26.96 20.60 -37.07
N MET A 532 -26.93 20.89 -35.78
CA MET A 532 -27.50 22.12 -35.24
C MET A 532 -26.51 23.26 -35.49
N GLU A 533 -26.90 24.27 -36.25
CA GLU A 533 -25.98 25.29 -36.75
C GLU A 533 -26.19 26.66 -36.12
N HIS A 534 -27.42 27.16 -36.15
CA HIS A 534 -27.70 28.57 -35.91
C HIS A 534 -28.83 28.76 -34.90
N THR A 535 -28.59 29.62 -33.91
CA THR A 535 -29.58 30.05 -32.92
C THR A 535 -29.64 31.56 -32.95
N GLU A 536 -30.65 32.10 -33.62
CA GLU A 536 -30.92 33.54 -33.69
C GLU A 536 -32.20 33.82 -32.91
N ASP A 537 -32.09 34.54 -31.80
CA ASP A 537 -33.18 34.96 -30.88
C ASP A 537 -34.26 33.90 -30.59
N GLU A 538 -35.25 33.75 -31.47
CA GLU A 538 -36.40 32.83 -31.34
C GLU A 538 -36.35 31.61 -32.28
N CYS A 539 -35.31 31.50 -33.12
CA CYS A 539 -35.20 30.52 -34.19
C CYS A 539 -33.98 29.61 -34.00
N ILE A 540 -34.20 28.30 -34.16
CA ILE A 540 -33.15 27.28 -34.12
C ILE A 540 -33.12 26.55 -35.46
N THR A 541 -31.98 26.58 -36.15
CA THR A 541 -31.81 25.94 -37.47
C THR A 541 -31.02 24.65 -37.37
N ILE A 542 -31.55 23.60 -38.00
CA ILE A 542 -30.98 22.26 -38.08
C ILE A 542 -30.72 21.94 -39.55
N ALA A 543 -29.47 21.65 -39.90
CA ALA A 543 -29.03 21.35 -41.25
C ALA A 543 -28.77 19.85 -41.45
N PHE A 544 -29.19 19.33 -42.60
CA PHE A 544 -29.01 17.95 -43.05
C PHE A 544 -28.14 17.94 -44.31
N ASN A 545 -27.31 16.91 -44.46
CA ASN A 545 -26.37 16.78 -45.59
C ASN A 545 -25.31 17.91 -45.69
N ALA A 546 -25.02 18.60 -44.56
CA ALA A 546 -24.02 19.67 -44.51
C ALA A 546 -22.63 19.16 -44.10
N SER A 547 -22.47 18.61 -42.88
CA SER A 547 -21.17 18.14 -42.36
C SER A 547 -20.88 16.67 -42.67
N LYS A 548 -21.93 15.83 -42.72
CA LYS A 548 -21.86 14.41 -43.06
C LYS A 548 -22.81 14.15 -44.22
N GLU A 549 -22.35 13.38 -45.20
CA GLU A 549 -23.17 13.01 -46.35
C GLU A 549 -24.32 12.09 -45.92
N GLN A 550 -25.53 12.44 -46.34
CA GLN A 550 -26.74 11.73 -45.96
C GLN A 550 -27.61 11.45 -47.19
N LEU A 551 -27.86 10.18 -47.46
CA LEU A 551 -28.83 9.77 -48.47
C LEU A 551 -30.26 10.12 -48.02
N HIS A 552 -31.08 10.65 -48.95
CA HIS A 552 -32.47 11.04 -48.71
C HIS A 552 -32.65 12.06 -47.57
N HIS A 553 -31.77 13.07 -47.50
CA HIS A 553 -31.78 14.09 -46.44
C HIS A 553 -33.09 14.91 -46.39
N GLU A 554 -33.78 15.10 -47.52
CA GLU A 554 -35.09 15.77 -47.60
C GLU A 554 -36.20 15.00 -46.86
N ASP A 555 -36.24 13.67 -46.97
CA ASP A 555 -37.23 12.85 -46.29
C ASP A 555 -36.95 12.79 -44.77
N ARG A 556 -35.66 12.76 -44.42
CA ARG A 556 -35.21 12.75 -43.02
C ARG A 556 -35.51 14.07 -42.33
N SER A 557 -35.32 15.20 -43.03
CA SER A 557 -35.63 16.52 -42.48
C SER A 557 -37.13 16.68 -42.20
N LEU A 558 -37.99 16.24 -43.12
CA LEU A 558 -39.45 16.24 -42.94
C LEU A 558 -39.91 15.34 -41.79
N LYS A 559 -39.40 14.10 -41.71
CA LYS A 559 -39.74 13.18 -40.61
C LYS A 559 -39.30 13.73 -39.27
N MET A 560 -38.07 14.22 -39.18
CA MET A 560 -37.53 14.86 -37.99
C MET A 560 -38.40 16.05 -37.56
N CYS A 561 -38.82 16.89 -38.50
CA CYS A 561 -39.63 18.07 -38.22
C CYS A 561 -40.92 17.71 -37.45
N LEU A 562 -41.67 16.72 -37.94
CA LEU A 562 -42.91 16.27 -37.30
C LEU A 562 -42.67 15.52 -35.99
N ASP A 563 -41.61 14.71 -35.92
CA ASP A 563 -41.27 13.93 -34.74
C ASP A 563 -40.79 14.84 -33.59
N LEU A 564 -39.98 15.85 -33.92
CA LEU A 564 -39.54 16.89 -32.99
C LEU A 564 -40.71 17.75 -32.51
N ARG A 565 -41.66 18.10 -33.39
CA ARG A 565 -42.90 18.79 -32.99
C ARG A 565 -43.67 17.98 -31.96
N LYS A 566 -43.90 16.68 -32.20
CA LYS A 566 -44.59 15.80 -31.24
C LYS A 566 -43.86 15.77 -29.88
N LYS A 567 -42.54 15.58 -29.89
CA LYS A 567 -41.71 15.54 -28.67
C LYS A 567 -41.74 16.85 -27.89
N LEU A 568 -41.70 18.00 -28.57
CA LEU A 568 -41.78 19.31 -27.92
C LEU A 568 -43.18 19.58 -27.33
N THR A 569 -44.25 19.20 -28.04
CA THR A 569 -45.62 19.28 -27.51
C THR A 569 -45.84 18.32 -26.32
N GLU A 570 -45.23 17.13 -26.35
CA GLU A 570 -45.29 16.18 -25.23
C GLU A 570 -44.67 16.79 -23.96
N ILE A 571 -43.53 17.47 -24.08
CA ILE A 571 -42.86 18.15 -22.96
C ILE A 571 -43.72 19.28 -22.39
N GLN A 572 -44.37 20.06 -23.25
CA GLN A 572 -45.32 21.09 -22.81
C GLN A 572 -46.48 20.49 -21.99
N SER A 573 -47.00 19.35 -22.43
CA SER A 573 -48.16 18.67 -21.81
C SER A 573 -47.84 17.79 -20.59
N THR A 574 -46.57 17.44 -20.40
CA THR A 574 -46.12 16.59 -19.29
C THR A 574 -45.28 17.42 -18.34
N LYS A 575 -44.01 17.65 -18.66
CA LYS A 575 -43.00 18.25 -17.80
C LYS A 575 -43.35 19.68 -17.38
N TRP A 576 -43.79 20.53 -18.31
CA TRP A 576 -44.05 21.95 -18.03
C TRP A 576 -45.37 22.19 -17.28
N THR A 577 -46.24 21.19 -17.18
CA THR A 577 -47.58 21.27 -16.57
C THR A 577 -47.68 20.53 -15.22
N THR A 578 -46.85 19.51 -14.95
CA THR A 578 -46.98 18.69 -13.72
C THR A 578 -46.65 19.37 -12.38
N ASN A 579 -45.94 20.50 -12.33
CA ASN A 579 -45.51 21.12 -11.05
C ASN A 579 -45.61 22.66 -11.05
N ILE A 580 -46.85 23.17 -10.98
CA ILE A 580 -47.14 24.62 -11.00
C ILE A 580 -46.50 25.36 -9.80
N GLN A 581 -46.28 24.69 -8.66
CA GLN A 581 -45.75 25.31 -7.43
C GLN A 581 -44.23 25.51 -7.40
N GLN A 582 -43.45 24.76 -8.19
CA GLN A 582 -41.97 24.85 -8.17
C GLN A 582 -41.40 25.78 -9.25
N SER A 583 -42.15 26.09 -10.31
CA SER A 583 -41.65 26.88 -11.44
C SER A 583 -42.79 27.60 -12.18
N PRO A 584 -43.25 28.78 -11.72
CA PRO A 584 -44.35 29.51 -12.37
C PRO A 584 -44.03 29.91 -13.83
N CYS A 585 -42.74 30.07 -14.16
CA CYS A 585 -42.27 30.34 -15.51
C CYS A 585 -42.58 29.20 -16.50
N LEU A 586 -42.37 27.94 -16.11
CA LEU A 586 -42.58 26.78 -17.00
C LEU A 586 -44.07 26.53 -17.28
N ALA A 587 -44.93 26.71 -16.27
CA ALA A 587 -46.36 26.59 -16.44
C ALA A 587 -46.93 27.66 -17.40
N ARG A 588 -46.41 28.89 -17.31
CA ARG A 588 -46.74 29.98 -18.23
C ARG A 588 -46.16 29.75 -19.64
N ALA A 589 -44.95 29.20 -19.72
CA ALA A 589 -44.34 28.81 -20.99
C ALA A 589 -45.17 27.74 -21.73
N ALA A 590 -45.78 26.80 -21.02
CA ALA A 590 -46.65 25.77 -21.62
C ALA A 590 -47.88 26.36 -22.34
N THR A 591 -48.40 27.50 -21.89
CA THR A 591 -49.55 28.17 -22.51
C THR A 591 -49.17 29.22 -23.54
N THR A 592 -48.02 29.86 -23.39
CA THR A 592 -47.60 31.00 -24.21
C THR A 592 -46.72 30.58 -25.39
N ILE A 593 -45.94 29.51 -25.26
CA ILE A 593 -44.98 29.10 -26.29
C ILE A 593 -45.65 28.22 -27.33
N VAL A 594 -45.53 28.60 -28.59
CA VAL A 594 -45.97 27.79 -29.73
C VAL A 594 -44.76 27.52 -30.63
N PHE A 595 -44.52 26.23 -30.90
CA PHE A 595 -43.46 25.81 -31.81
C PHE A 595 -43.98 25.73 -33.24
N ARG A 596 -43.33 26.47 -34.14
CA ARG A 596 -43.58 26.41 -35.59
C ARG A 596 -42.34 25.96 -36.32
N PHE A 597 -42.54 25.29 -37.45
CA PHE A 597 -41.46 24.69 -38.21
C PHE A 597 -41.54 25.06 -39.68
N ALA A 598 -40.40 25.28 -40.30
CA ALA A 598 -40.26 25.38 -41.75
C ALA A 598 -39.19 24.41 -42.25
N ALA A 599 -39.45 23.76 -43.39
CA ALA A 599 -38.50 22.86 -44.05
C ALA A 599 -38.25 23.28 -45.50
N LEU A 600 -36.98 23.38 -45.89
CA LEU A 600 -36.53 23.84 -47.21
C LEU A 600 -35.32 23.02 -47.67
N SER A 601 -35.11 22.84 -48.98
CA SER A 601 -33.93 22.16 -49.55
C SER A 601 -33.38 22.91 -50.74
N ARG A 602 -32.16 23.45 -50.63
CA ARG A 602 -31.53 24.25 -51.67
C ARG A 602 -30.05 23.96 -51.81
N MET A 603 -29.46 24.42 -52.92
CA MET A 603 -28.01 24.41 -53.09
C MET A 603 -27.41 25.53 -52.24
N SER A 604 -26.50 25.21 -51.35
CA SER A 604 -25.83 26.18 -50.47
C SER A 604 -24.36 25.84 -50.34
N PHE A 605 -23.55 26.83 -49.97
CA PHE A 605 -22.14 26.65 -49.73
C PHE A 605 -21.93 26.27 -48.26
N CYS A 606 -21.29 25.15 -47.97
CA CYS A 606 -21.01 24.71 -46.60
C CYS A 606 -19.54 24.41 -46.42
N GLY A 607 -19.00 24.72 -45.23
CA GLY A 607 -17.62 24.39 -44.91
C GLY A 607 -17.02 25.26 -43.81
N ASN A 608 -15.73 25.04 -43.54
CA ASN A 608 -15.00 25.76 -42.51
C ASN A 608 -14.50 27.10 -43.05
N ILE A 609 -15.03 28.19 -42.50
CA ILE A 609 -14.65 29.56 -42.82
C ILE A 609 -14.07 30.22 -41.56
N GLY A 610 -13.06 31.07 -41.72
CA GLY A 610 -12.44 31.83 -40.62
C GLY A 610 -10.95 32.07 -40.81
N THR A 611 -10.24 32.29 -39.71
CA THR A 611 -8.80 32.49 -39.65
C THR A 611 -8.06 31.24 -39.17
N THR A 612 -6.75 31.30 -39.00
CA THR A 612 -5.98 30.25 -38.32
C THR A 612 -6.34 30.11 -36.84
N GLU A 613 -6.82 31.19 -36.22
CA GLU A 613 -7.14 31.23 -34.79
C GLU A 613 -8.60 30.88 -34.49
N VAL A 614 -9.53 31.23 -35.39
CA VAL A 614 -10.96 30.95 -35.25
C VAL A 614 -11.48 30.36 -36.55
N ARG A 615 -11.90 29.09 -36.51
CA ARG A 615 -12.57 28.40 -37.63
C ARG A 615 -13.96 27.99 -37.20
N SER A 616 -14.96 28.34 -38.00
CA SER A 616 -16.34 27.94 -37.78
C SER A 616 -16.90 27.28 -39.03
N PHE A 617 -17.55 26.13 -38.87
CA PHE A 617 -18.36 25.54 -39.93
C PHE A 617 -19.59 26.43 -40.14
N LYS A 618 -19.79 26.91 -41.37
CA LYS A 618 -20.89 27.81 -41.74
C LYS A 618 -21.51 27.38 -43.05
N ILE A 619 -22.82 27.58 -43.17
CA ILE A 619 -23.60 27.40 -44.39
C ILE A 619 -24.01 28.79 -44.88
N MET A 620 -23.64 29.10 -46.12
CA MET A 620 -23.84 30.39 -46.77
C MET A 620 -24.77 30.22 -47.98
N GLY A 621 -25.73 31.14 -48.11
CA GLY A 621 -26.70 31.21 -49.21
C GLY A 621 -28.03 31.80 -48.76
N SER A 622 -28.92 32.06 -49.72
CA SER A 622 -30.29 32.57 -49.48
C SER A 622 -31.19 31.65 -48.63
N ILE A 623 -30.78 30.40 -48.36
CA ILE A 623 -31.54 29.40 -47.60
C ILE A 623 -31.98 29.88 -46.20
N HIS A 624 -31.16 30.69 -45.52
CA HIS A 624 -31.48 31.23 -44.20
C HIS A 624 -32.57 32.31 -44.26
N ASP A 625 -32.47 33.25 -45.20
CA ASP A 625 -33.50 34.29 -45.40
C ASP A 625 -34.84 33.66 -45.81
N HIS A 626 -34.80 32.66 -46.69
CA HIS A 626 -35.99 31.94 -47.14
C HIS A 626 -36.66 31.21 -45.98
N LEU A 627 -35.90 30.49 -45.15
CA LEU A 627 -36.44 29.81 -43.98
C LEU A 627 -37.09 30.79 -43.00
N THR A 628 -36.45 31.93 -42.73
CA THR A 628 -36.99 32.93 -41.81
C THR A 628 -38.31 33.49 -42.36
N ARG A 629 -38.38 33.85 -43.65
CA ARG A 629 -39.63 34.34 -44.28
C ARG A 629 -40.74 33.28 -44.30
N MET A 630 -40.40 32.03 -44.59
CA MET A 630 -41.36 30.92 -44.56
C MET A 630 -41.91 30.71 -43.14
N THR A 631 -41.05 30.77 -42.13
CA THR A 631 -41.44 30.59 -40.73
C THR A 631 -42.27 31.77 -40.22
N ASP A 632 -41.98 32.99 -40.68
CA ASP A 632 -42.78 34.18 -40.41
C ASP A 632 -44.16 34.11 -41.06
N TYR A 633 -44.23 33.64 -42.31
CA TYR A 633 -45.48 33.41 -43.00
C TYR A 633 -46.33 32.33 -42.32
N GLY A 634 -45.71 31.18 -41.98
CA GLY A 634 -46.36 30.15 -41.17
C GLY A 634 -46.83 30.71 -39.82
N SER A 635 -46.12 31.71 -39.29
CA SER A 635 -46.51 32.39 -38.06
C SER A 635 -47.74 33.28 -38.19
N GLN A 636 -47.83 34.04 -39.28
CA GLN A 636 -48.98 34.88 -39.60
C GLN A 636 -50.23 34.04 -39.86
N MET A 637 -50.07 32.90 -40.54
CA MET A 637 -51.16 31.96 -40.86
C MET A 637 -51.52 31.01 -39.71
N GLN A 638 -50.81 31.10 -38.58
CA GLN A 638 -50.94 30.19 -37.42
C GLN A 638 -50.81 28.69 -37.76
N VAL A 639 -49.95 28.38 -38.71
CA VAL A 639 -49.70 27.03 -39.19
C VAL A 639 -48.53 26.39 -38.43
N GLY A 640 -48.63 25.08 -38.17
CA GLY A 640 -47.62 24.37 -37.38
C GLY A 640 -46.35 24.01 -38.15
N VAL A 641 -46.48 23.52 -39.38
CA VAL A 641 -45.35 23.07 -40.21
C VAL A 641 -45.55 23.50 -41.65
N VAL A 642 -44.59 24.24 -42.21
CA VAL A 642 -44.61 24.70 -43.60
C VAL A 642 -43.43 24.13 -44.40
N CYS A 643 -43.63 23.90 -45.69
CA CYS A 643 -42.57 23.56 -46.62
C CYS A 643 -42.70 24.28 -47.96
N ASP A 644 -41.57 24.41 -48.63
CA ASP A 644 -41.41 24.99 -49.95
C ASP A 644 -41.55 23.93 -51.07
N GLU A 645 -41.74 24.38 -52.31
CA GLU A 645 -41.84 23.53 -53.51
C GLU A 645 -40.66 22.54 -53.62
N SER A 646 -39.45 22.95 -53.22
CA SER A 646 -38.25 22.11 -53.29
C SER A 646 -38.36 20.80 -52.50
N VAL A 647 -39.16 20.78 -51.44
CA VAL A 647 -39.37 19.61 -50.57
C VAL A 647 -40.79 19.07 -50.70
N TYR A 648 -41.70 19.84 -51.31
CA TYR A 648 -43.11 19.50 -51.49
C TYR A 648 -43.34 18.15 -52.18
N LYS A 649 -42.59 17.84 -53.25
CA LYS A 649 -42.71 16.55 -53.96
C LYS A 649 -42.43 15.35 -53.05
N ASN A 650 -41.48 15.50 -52.14
CA ASN A 650 -41.15 14.47 -51.14
C ASN A 650 -42.20 14.45 -50.02
N ALA A 651 -42.71 15.62 -49.62
CA ALA A 651 -43.75 15.75 -48.61
C ALA A 651 -45.06 15.08 -49.06
N LEU A 652 -45.49 15.26 -50.31
CA LEU A 652 -46.67 14.60 -50.91
C LEU A 652 -46.63 13.07 -50.82
N ARG A 653 -45.43 12.48 -50.88
CA ARG A 653 -45.25 11.02 -50.78
C ARG A 653 -45.42 10.50 -49.36
N LEU A 654 -45.13 11.33 -48.35
CA LEU A 654 -45.00 10.90 -46.94
C LEU A 654 -46.11 11.43 -46.04
N PHE A 655 -46.72 12.57 -46.39
CA PHE A 655 -47.67 13.32 -45.58
C PHE A 655 -48.80 13.90 -46.43
N HIS A 656 -49.93 14.18 -45.79
CA HIS A 656 -50.94 15.04 -46.39
C HIS A 656 -50.42 16.48 -46.42
N THR A 657 -50.66 17.18 -47.52
CA THR A 657 -50.25 18.57 -47.70
C THR A 657 -51.40 19.42 -48.22
N ARG A 658 -51.39 20.71 -47.91
CA ARG A 658 -52.31 21.70 -48.51
C ARG A 658 -51.58 22.97 -48.93
N PHE A 659 -52.07 23.64 -49.96
CA PHE A 659 -51.51 24.91 -50.43
C PHE A 659 -51.99 26.07 -49.55
N ILE A 660 -51.08 26.93 -49.06
CA ILE A 660 -51.42 28.05 -48.16
C ILE A 660 -51.32 29.40 -48.88
N GLY A 661 -50.36 29.55 -49.80
CA GLY A 661 -50.15 30.79 -50.52
C GLY A 661 -48.70 30.97 -51.01
N TYR A 662 -48.32 32.21 -51.26
CA TYR A 662 -47.03 32.58 -51.82
C TYR A 662 -46.21 33.44 -50.87
N VAL A 663 -44.89 33.25 -50.86
CA VAL A 663 -43.95 34.13 -50.15
C VAL A 663 -42.90 34.66 -51.12
N GLU A 664 -42.71 35.97 -51.08
CA GLU A 664 -41.67 36.63 -51.86
C GLU A 664 -40.33 36.51 -51.13
N CYS A 665 -39.39 35.80 -51.75
CA CYS A 665 -38.04 35.61 -51.24
C CYS A 665 -36.99 36.23 -52.17
N LEU A 666 -35.88 36.71 -51.60
CA LEU A 666 -34.75 37.22 -52.38
C LEU A 666 -33.88 36.04 -52.84
N GLU A 667 -33.74 35.88 -54.15
CA GLU A 667 -32.82 34.91 -54.72
C GLU A 667 -31.36 35.42 -54.68
N ASP A 668 -30.40 34.52 -54.88
CA ASP A 668 -28.96 34.85 -54.84
C ASP A 668 -28.56 35.93 -55.88
N ASP A 669 -29.39 36.13 -56.93
CA ASP A 669 -29.23 37.14 -57.99
C ASP A 669 -29.96 38.48 -57.69
N GLN A 670 -30.41 38.70 -56.44
CA GLN A 670 -31.19 39.87 -55.98
C GLN A 670 -32.58 40.04 -56.64
N SER A 671 -33.07 39.05 -57.38
CA SER A 671 -34.45 39.01 -57.87
C SER A 671 -35.40 38.56 -56.76
N THR A 672 -36.56 39.19 -56.66
CA THR A 672 -37.66 38.74 -55.81
C THR A 672 -38.49 37.72 -56.57
N VAL A 673 -38.45 36.47 -56.11
CA VAL A 673 -39.24 35.35 -56.68
C VAL A 673 -40.30 34.94 -55.68
N SER A 674 -41.50 34.69 -56.20
CA SER A 674 -42.65 34.23 -55.42
C SER A 674 -42.60 32.70 -55.33
N HIS A 675 -42.46 32.15 -54.12
CA HIS A 675 -42.38 30.72 -53.86
C HIS A 675 -43.68 30.19 -53.27
N GLU A 676 -44.10 29.00 -53.70
CA GLU A 676 -45.31 28.34 -53.23
C GLU A 676 -45.07 27.65 -51.88
N ILE A 677 -45.91 27.99 -50.90
CA ILE A 677 -45.83 27.41 -49.56
C ILE A 677 -46.97 26.44 -49.31
N TYR A 678 -46.59 25.30 -48.74
CA TYR A 678 -47.47 24.19 -48.42
C TYR A 678 -47.45 23.89 -46.91
N GLU A 679 -48.61 23.57 -46.35
CA GLU A 679 -48.73 23.00 -45.00
C GLU A 679 -48.44 21.51 -45.03
N ILE A 680 -47.76 21.01 -44.01
CA ILE A 680 -47.58 19.56 -43.80
C ILE A 680 -48.48 19.09 -42.64
N GLY A 681 -49.30 18.09 -42.94
CA GLY A 681 -50.28 17.49 -42.05
C GLY A 681 -49.85 16.14 -41.47
N ALA A 682 -50.83 15.24 -41.29
CA ALA A 682 -50.61 13.90 -40.78
C ALA A 682 -49.84 13.02 -41.78
N SER A 683 -49.15 12.00 -41.28
CA SER A 683 -48.43 11.03 -42.11
C SER A 683 -49.38 10.10 -42.84
N LEU A 684 -49.02 9.76 -44.08
CA LEU A 684 -49.72 8.77 -44.89
C LEU A 684 -49.43 7.32 -44.43
N GLN A 685 -48.36 7.12 -43.66
CA GLN A 685 -47.99 5.80 -43.13
C GLN A 685 -48.80 5.49 -41.86
N VAL A 686 -49.71 4.53 -41.96
CA VAL A 686 -50.47 4.00 -40.82
C VAL A 686 -49.55 3.08 -40.00
N ASN A 687 -49.23 3.47 -38.77
CA ASN A 687 -48.58 2.59 -37.80
C ASN A 687 -49.57 1.48 -37.39
N GLN A 688 -49.14 0.22 -37.43
CA GLN A 688 -50.00 -0.97 -37.32
C GLN A 688 -50.62 -1.23 -35.93
N ASP A 689 -50.36 -0.40 -34.92
CA ASP A 689 -50.67 -0.73 -33.51
C ASP A 689 -51.84 0.06 -32.87
N GLU A 690 -52.66 0.81 -33.63
CA GLU A 690 -53.78 1.56 -33.03
C GLU A 690 -55.08 1.52 -33.84
N TRP A 691 -55.72 0.34 -33.94
CA TRP A 691 -57.01 0.17 -34.63
C TRP A 691 -58.15 1.08 -34.12
N LEU A 692 -58.15 1.49 -32.84
CA LEU A 692 -59.19 2.36 -32.27
C LEU A 692 -59.06 3.84 -32.74
N TYR A 693 -57.86 4.28 -33.10
CA TYR A 693 -57.60 5.65 -33.55
C TYR A 693 -57.83 5.86 -35.06
N GLU A 694 -58.00 4.78 -35.83
CA GLU A 694 -58.15 4.83 -37.30
C GLU A 694 -59.36 5.63 -37.78
N LEU A 695 -60.52 5.57 -37.09
CA LEU A 695 -61.73 6.31 -37.49
C LEU A 695 -61.58 7.82 -37.26
N SER A 696 -60.99 8.22 -36.13
CA SER A 696 -60.71 9.63 -35.82
C SER A 696 -59.59 10.22 -36.69
N GLN A 697 -58.61 9.39 -37.06
CA GLN A 697 -57.55 9.78 -37.99
C GLN A 697 -58.06 9.82 -39.43
N LYS A 698 -58.90 8.90 -39.89
CA LYS A 698 -59.54 8.98 -41.22
C LYS A 698 -60.32 10.27 -41.42
N GLN A 699 -61.12 10.69 -40.43
CA GLN A 699 -61.82 11.99 -40.48
C GLN A 699 -60.86 13.19 -40.48
N LYS A 700 -59.74 13.13 -39.74
CA LYS A 700 -58.70 14.18 -39.79
C LYS A 700 -57.89 14.17 -41.09
N ASN A 701 -57.76 13.01 -41.74
CA ASN A 701 -56.98 12.79 -42.96
C ASN A 701 -57.76 13.16 -44.22
N GLU A 702 -59.09 13.05 -44.20
CA GLU A 702 -59.99 13.51 -45.28
C GLU A 702 -60.25 15.03 -45.24
N ARG A 703 -59.91 15.69 -44.13
CA ARG A 703 -60.14 17.13 -43.90
C ARG A 703 -59.65 18.03 -45.04
N TRP A 704 -58.48 17.76 -45.62
CA TRP A 704 -57.89 18.63 -46.64
C TRP A 704 -58.25 18.26 -48.07
N GLN A 705 -59.03 17.20 -48.32
CA GLN A 705 -59.38 16.79 -49.67
C GLN A 705 -60.28 17.84 -50.35
N GLU A 706 -61.31 18.31 -49.64
CA GLU A 706 -62.21 19.38 -50.13
C GLU A 706 -61.44 20.69 -50.37
N TYR A 707 -60.55 21.05 -49.44
CA TYR A 707 -59.70 22.25 -49.56
C TYR A 707 -58.72 22.16 -50.74
N ASN A 708 -58.09 21.00 -50.94
CA ASN A 708 -57.15 20.82 -52.04
C ASN A 708 -57.84 20.81 -53.41
N ALA A 709 -59.08 20.30 -53.50
CA ALA A 709 -59.88 20.44 -54.71
C ALA A 709 -60.21 21.92 -55.01
N ALA A 710 -60.55 22.71 -53.99
CA ALA A 710 -60.74 24.15 -54.13
C ALA A 710 -59.44 24.87 -54.58
N ALA A 711 -58.30 24.51 -53.99
CA ALA A 711 -56.99 25.05 -54.39
C ALA A 711 -56.61 24.67 -55.84
N GLN A 712 -56.96 23.47 -56.30
CA GLN A 712 -56.76 23.08 -57.72
C GLN A 712 -57.58 23.94 -58.68
N HIS A 713 -58.81 24.31 -58.32
CA HIS A 713 -59.62 25.25 -59.09
C HIS A 713 -58.98 26.65 -59.15
N TYR A 714 -58.37 27.10 -58.04
CA TYR A 714 -57.62 28.35 -57.99
C TYR A 714 -56.39 28.34 -58.91
N VAL A 715 -55.57 27.28 -58.83
CA VAL A 715 -54.38 27.10 -59.69
C VAL A 715 -54.76 26.98 -61.17
N SER A 716 -55.96 26.45 -61.46
CA SER A 716 -56.52 26.34 -62.82
C SER A 716 -57.16 27.63 -63.34
N ASN A 717 -57.01 28.77 -62.64
CA ASN A 717 -57.61 30.09 -62.92
C ASN A 717 -59.16 30.13 -62.90
N ASN A 718 -59.82 29.13 -62.31
CA ASN A 718 -61.28 29.09 -62.17
C ASN A 718 -61.71 29.67 -60.82
N PHE A 719 -61.57 31.00 -60.68
CA PHE A 719 -61.70 31.70 -59.40
C PHE A 719 -63.11 31.66 -58.79
N GLU A 720 -64.18 31.62 -59.60
CA GLU A 720 -65.57 31.55 -59.10
C GLU A 720 -65.87 30.20 -58.41
N LEU A 721 -65.47 29.10 -59.04
CA LEU A 721 -65.63 27.75 -58.48
C LEU A 721 -64.73 27.54 -57.26
N ALA A 722 -63.51 28.08 -57.30
CA ALA A 722 -62.61 28.06 -56.14
C ALA A 722 -63.20 28.83 -54.95
N LEU A 723 -63.79 30.00 -55.19
CA LEU A 723 -64.41 30.84 -54.15
C LEU A 723 -65.62 30.15 -53.51
N MET A 724 -66.50 29.52 -54.29
CA MET A 724 -67.63 28.74 -53.74
C MET A 724 -67.13 27.57 -52.88
N ALA A 725 -66.15 26.81 -53.37
CA ALA A 725 -65.59 25.67 -52.65
C ALA A 725 -64.85 26.07 -51.35
N PHE A 726 -64.12 27.19 -51.36
CA PHE A 726 -63.49 27.72 -50.14
C PHE A 726 -64.52 28.30 -49.16
N GLN A 727 -65.63 28.88 -49.62
CA GLN A 727 -66.72 29.33 -48.75
C GLN A 727 -67.39 28.15 -48.04
N GLU A 728 -67.65 27.06 -48.76
CA GLU A 728 -68.18 25.83 -48.17
C GLU A 728 -67.23 25.28 -47.09
N TYR A 729 -65.93 25.22 -47.40
CA TYR A 729 -64.93 24.78 -46.43
C TYR A 729 -64.83 25.72 -45.21
N ALA A 730 -64.92 27.04 -45.42
CA ALA A 730 -64.91 28.04 -44.35
C ALA A 730 -66.11 27.92 -43.39
N THR A 731 -67.29 27.48 -43.88
CA THR A 731 -68.44 27.21 -43.00
C THR A 731 -68.20 26.01 -42.08
N LYS A 732 -67.45 24.99 -42.55
CA LYS A 732 -67.08 23.81 -41.75
C LYS A 732 -65.94 24.13 -40.76
N TYR A 733 -65.02 25.04 -41.11
CA TYR A 733 -63.85 25.39 -40.30
C TYR A 733 -63.63 26.92 -40.22
N PRO A 734 -64.41 27.66 -39.41
CA PRO A 734 -64.38 29.13 -39.36
C PRO A 734 -63.09 29.72 -38.76
N GLU A 735 -62.33 28.92 -38.02
CA GLU A 735 -61.07 29.30 -37.36
C GLU A 735 -59.83 29.13 -38.27
N ASP A 736 -59.97 28.60 -39.49
CA ASP A 736 -58.84 28.33 -40.38
C ASP A 736 -58.42 29.58 -41.18
N LEU A 737 -57.35 30.25 -40.72
CA LEU A 737 -56.80 31.47 -41.35
C LEU A 737 -56.33 31.28 -42.81
N PRO A 738 -55.67 30.18 -43.20
CA PRO A 738 -55.32 29.91 -44.60
C PRO A 738 -56.52 29.98 -45.55
N THR A 739 -57.67 29.44 -45.15
CA THR A 739 -58.89 29.49 -45.96
C THR A 739 -59.42 30.92 -46.13
N LYS A 740 -59.38 31.74 -45.07
CA LYS A 740 -59.77 33.16 -45.15
C LYS A 740 -58.85 33.95 -46.09
N TYR A 741 -57.55 33.68 -46.02
CA TYR A 741 -56.57 34.30 -46.91
C TYR A 741 -56.79 33.89 -48.38
N MET A 742 -57.05 32.60 -48.65
CA MET A 742 -57.36 32.13 -49.99
C MET A 742 -58.67 32.73 -50.53
N LEU A 743 -59.69 32.93 -49.69
CA LEU A 743 -60.92 33.66 -50.06
C LEU A 743 -60.64 35.11 -50.45
N GLU A 744 -59.77 35.80 -49.70
CA GLU A 744 -59.34 37.17 -50.01
C GLU A 744 -58.56 37.22 -51.33
N LEU A 745 -57.64 36.28 -51.56
CA LEU A 745 -56.91 36.15 -52.82
C LEU A 745 -57.83 35.87 -54.01
N CYS A 746 -58.81 34.97 -53.86
CA CYS A 746 -59.79 34.70 -54.93
C CYS A 746 -60.59 35.97 -55.28
N ASN A 747 -61.01 36.76 -54.29
CA ASN A 747 -61.71 38.03 -54.50
C ASN A 747 -60.82 39.10 -55.17
N LEU A 748 -59.54 39.16 -54.79
CA LEU A 748 -58.55 40.05 -55.43
C LEU A 748 -58.28 39.65 -56.88
N CYS A 749 -58.20 38.35 -57.18
CA CYS A 749 -58.04 37.84 -58.55
C CYS A 749 -59.29 38.06 -59.42
N LEU A 750 -60.50 37.88 -58.87
CA LEU A 750 -61.76 38.17 -59.55
C LEU A 750 -61.90 39.65 -59.89
N SER A 751 -61.65 40.55 -58.92
CA SER A 751 -61.68 42.00 -59.15
C SER A 751 -60.61 42.47 -60.15
N ARG A 752 -59.43 41.81 -60.16
CA ARG A 752 -58.37 42.08 -61.16
C ARG A 752 -58.74 41.57 -62.55
N ASN A 753 -59.40 40.42 -62.66
CA ASN A 753 -59.94 39.90 -63.93
C ASN A 753 -61.10 40.76 -64.46
N GLU A 754 -61.98 41.28 -63.60
CA GLU A 754 -63.02 42.25 -63.99
C GLU A 754 -62.41 43.58 -64.49
N GLN A 755 -61.31 44.04 -63.88
CA GLN A 755 -60.58 45.24 -64.34
C GLN A 755 -59.82 45.02 -65.66
N LEU A 756 -59.37 43.80 -65.96
CA LEU A 756 -58.75 43.43 -67.22
C LEU A 756 -59.80 43.27 -68.34
N ASN A 757 -60.94 42.62 -68.05
CA ASN A 757 -62.05 42.51 -69.01
C ASN A 757 -62.71 43.86 -69.33
N ASN A 758 -62.74 44.82 -68.40
CA ASN A 758 -63.22 46.19 -68.65
C ASN A 758 -62.20 47.10 -69.37
N ARG A 759 -60.97 46.62 -69.64
CA ARG A 759 -59.96 47.32 -70.45
C ARG A 759 -59.87 46.81 -71.89
N GLU A 760 -60.51 45.69 -72.21
CA GLU A 760 -60.57 45.08 -73.56
C GLU A 760 -61.93 45.23 -74.25
N LEU A 761 -62.86 45.99 -73.65
CA LEU A 761 -64.08 46.56 -74.25
C LEU A 761 -63.93 48.08 -74.35
#